data_AF-A0A1W6YPI8-F1
#
_entry.id   AF-A0A1W6YPI8-F1
#
_cell.length_a   1.000
_cell.length_b   1.000
_cell.length_c   1.000
_cell.angle_alpha   90.00
_cell.angle_beta   90.00
_cell.angle_gamma   90.00
#
_symmetry.space_group_name_H-M   'P 1'
#
loop_
_entity.id
_entity.type
_entity.pdbx_description
1 polymer ?
#
loop_
_entity_poly.entity_id
_entity_poly.type
_entity_poly.pdbx_seq_one_letter_code
_entity_poly.pdbx_strand_id
1 'polypeptide(L)'
;MASLLPNGKQYFTNNSGDPLAGGQVYFYVPNTNTKKNTYGDPNQTVLNSNPVTLDSRGEAVIWGAGSYRQVVYDQSGNLIWDQLTEDANAGVTGDMIDATFSSGSDFTPGVTTTLTLPAVFGSIENIWVFFDGIYQGDGQIALLDDFTLTFTDPIPSGVSKIDVKGGTTVAIGVPSSGSVVNASVAAAAGIAFSKLSYMREALGAVARDGRAKLDDSICVKDFGAKGDGITDDTAAFHAAIAFLQPQVTQRGGALYIPAGVYKLTATLAFSAFDQLHNVVIYGDGPVATTLDFSSSAPNTDAVTFDSGAHVVVRDLSINSAKRDGLVLGVGLTPGGGGGTTFASISNLRIQGSGRNGLSNTNSWMCDLTDLWVWGSGAANFALNGFITSLSARRCYSSNSAGVGFLINGMVYSNFLDCGSDTNGTVGYAVSNVQGVSFIGCGAENNGADAWRLTTGNVSAGSLPSACQDIHGLAFISCYTIGNSTSATGAYGSFLGAYPADNRPIDFKILGGSAYPAAGGDRSLILTGAGTINCHKELFHDAAFSTVDFVSAGAAVTNLTMLGTRAIAPLSAASQSIPNGTLTPMSITNMSINTMGAIVAGGAIVIPKGVNLIRVSAGAQFVANVTGTRQLFMYRNGVIELGMAGMAVGASSSGPTIVNTSSSVLAVSQGDTITCQVFQNSGGTLNLAAGSATFLAIEAIG
;
A
#
# COMPACT_ATOMS: atom_id res chain seq x y z
N MET A 1 -30.31 47.28 -17.26
CA MET A 1 -31.18 47.44 -18.45
C MET A 1 -30.58 48.54 -19.32
N ALA A 2 -30.58 48.41 -20.65
CA ALA A 2 -30.21 49.52 -21.52
C ALA A 2 -31.29 50.62 -21.47
N SER A 3 -30.92 51.88 -21.26
CA SER A 3 -31.84 53.02 -21.30
C SER A 3 -31.69 53.77 -22.63
N LEU A 4 -32.76 54.44 -23.07
CA LEU A 4 -32.70 55.35 -24.21
C LEU A 4 -31.75 56.51 -23.88
N LEU A 5 -30.81 56.81 -24.79
CA LEU A 5 -29.97 57.98 -24.66
C LEU A 5 -30.83 59.24 -24.91
N PRO A 6 -30.93 60.17 -23.95
CA PRO A 6 -31.62 61.42 -24.18
C PRO A 6 -30.86 62.25 -25.23
N ASN A 7 -31.59 63.13 -25.92
CA ASN A 7 -30.96 64.08 -26.85
C ASN A 7 -29.94 64.95 -26.10
N GLY A 8 -28.74 65.12 -26.68
CA GLY A 8 -27.66 65.92 -26.06
C GLY A 8 -27.95 67.43 -25.99
N LYS A 9 -29.04 67.89 -26.60
CA LYS A 9 -29.62 69.23 -26.45
C LYS A 9 -31.11 69.09 -26.15
N GLN A 10 -31.60 69.94 -25.25
CA GLN A 10 -33.03 70.08 -25.01
C GLN A 10 -33.62 70.99 -26.09
N TYR A 11 -34.78 70.62 -26.63
CA TYR A 11 -35.50 71.34 -27.69
C TYR A 11 -36.83 71.86 -27.13
N PHE A 12 -37.11 73.14 -27.34
CA PHE A 12 -38.31 73.82 -26.84
C PHE A 12 -39.09 74.42 -28.01
N THR A 13 -40.41 74.35 -27.93
CA THR A 13 -41.33 74.88 -28.95
C THR A 13 -42.27 75.94 -28.39
N ASN A 14 -42.78 76.80 -29.27
CA ASN A 14 -43.89 77.68 -28.95
C ASN A 14 -45.23 76.93 -28.89
N ASN A 15 -46.33 77.62 -28.55
CA ASN A 15 -47.68 77.04 -28.47
C ASN A 15 -48.23 76.54 -29.81
N SER A 16 -47.62 76.90 -30.94
CA SER A 16 -47.96 76.43 -32.28
C SER A 16 -47.11 75.25 -32.75
N GLY A 17 -46.12 74.82 -31.94
CA GLY A 17 -45.22 73.70 -32.24
C GLY A 17 -43.93 74.09 -32.99
N ASP A 18 -43.74 75.36 -33.34
CA ASP A 18 -42.51 75.84 -33.98
C ASP A 18 -41.35 75.95 -32.98
N PRO A 19 -40.09 75.82 -33.41
CA PRO A 19 -38.93 76.04 -32.56
C PRO A 19 -38.99 77.39 -31.83
N LEU A 20 -38.75 77.40 -30.51
CA LEU A 20 -38.76 78.61 -29.70
C LEU A 20 -37.45 79.40 -29.85
N ALA A 21 -37.20 79.88 -31.07
CA ALA A 21 -35.98 80.61 -31.43
C ALA A 21 -35.81 81.87 -30.57
N GLY A 22 -34.67 81.98 -29.86
CA GLY A 22 -34.40 83.11 -28.96
C GLY A 22 -35.24 83.13 -27.67
N GLY A 23 -35.97 82.06 -27.36
CA GLY A 23 -36.67 81.91 -26.08
C GLY A 23 -35.72 81.81 -24.88
N GLN A 24 -36.27 81.98 -23.68
CA GLN A 24 -35.53 81.99 -22.42
C GLN A 24 -36.06 80.92 -21.47
N VAL A 25 -35.17 80.10 -20.91
CA VAL A 25 -35.50 79.02 -19.97
C VAL A 25 -34.87 79.32 -18.61
N TYR A 26 -35.68 79.57 -17.60
CA TYR A 26 -35.25 79.76 -16.21
C TYR A 26 -35.29 78.44 -15.46
N PHE A 27 -34.31 78.27 -14.56
CA PHE A 27 -34.23 77.13 -13.65
C PHE A 27 -34.20 77.61 -12.20
N TYR A 28 -35.10 77.09 -11.40
CA TYR A 28 -35.22 77.42 -9.98
C TYR A 28 -35.15 76.17 -9.11
N VAL A 29 -34.85 76.37 -7.82
CA VAL A 29 -35.13 75.36 -6.79
C VAL A 29 -36.65 75.08 -6.82
N PRO A 30 -37.10 73.81 -6.80
CA PRO A 30 -38.52 73.46 -6.89
C PRO A 30 -39.41 74.29 -5.96
N ASN A 31 -40.58 74.72 -6.46
CA ASN A 31 -41.57 75.52 -5.73
C ASN A 31 -41.08 76.89 -5.22
N THR A 32 -39.94 77.40 -5.70
CA THR A 32 -39.43 78.74 -5.35
C THR A 32 -39.11 79.58 -6.59
N ASN A 33 -38.73 80.84 -6.39
CA ASN A 33 -38.13 81.72 -7.41
C ASN A 33 -36.59 81.83 -7.24
N THR A 34 -35.98 80.96 -6.44
CA THR A 34 -34.52 80.96 -6.21
C THR A 34 -33.82 80.27 -7.35
N LYS A 35 -32.99 81.00 -8.12
CA LYS A 35 -32.30 80.44 -9.30
C LYS A 35 -31.41 79.26 -8.89
N LYS A 36 -31.49 78.16 -9.63
CA LYS A 36 -30.64 76.97 -9.45
C LYS A 36 -29.71 76.84 -10.66
N ASN A 37 -28.46 76.44 -10.39
CA ASN A 37 -27.45 76.29 -11.42
C ASN A 37 -27.79 75.14 -12.39
N THR A 38 -27.55 75.38 -13.66
CA THR A 38 -27.46 74.36 -14.73
C THR A 38 -26.16 74.56 -15.48
N TYR A 39 -25.72 73.56 -16.23
CA TYR A 39 -24.37 73.51 -16.80
C TYR A 39 -24.39 73.13 -18.29
N GLY A 40 -23.40 73.63 -19.03
CA GLY A 40 -23.18 73.32 -20.44
C GLY A 40 -22.48 71.97 -20.69
N ASP A 41 -21.99 71.32 -19.62
CA ASP A 41 -21.31 70.02 -19.67
C ASP A 41 -21.74 69.12 -18.49
N PRO A 42 -21.68 67.78 -18.67
CA PRO A 42 -22.08 66.83 -17.62
C PRO A 42 -21.17 66.86 -16.37
N ASN A 43 -19.96 67.40 -16.45
CA ASN A 43 -19.03 67.48 -15.30
C ASN A 43 -19.28 68.72 -14.42
N GLN A 44 -20.32 69.52 -14.73
CA GLN A 44 -20.70 70.72 -13.99
C GLN A 44 -19.61 71.80 -13.94
N THR A 45 -18.77 71.90 -14.98
CA THR A 45 -17.62 72.82 -15.00
C THR A 45 -17.91 74.15 -15.71
N VAL A 46 -18.86 74.16 -16.65
CA VAL A 46 -19.28 75.31 -17.44
C VAL A 46 -20.69 75.68 -17.01
N LEU A 47 -20.83 76.75 -16.23
CA LEU A 47 -22.13 77.22 -15.77
C LEU A 47 -22.93 77.86 -16.91
N ASN A 48 -24.19 77.48 -17.08
CA ASN A 48 -25.10 78.16 -17.99
C ASN A 48 -25.56 79.50 -17.40
N SER A 49 -25.88 80.46 -18.26
CA SER A 49 -26.63 81.65 -17.83
C SER A 49 -28.02 81.25 -17.33
N ASN A 50 -28.59 82.01 -16.39
CA ASN A 50 -29.97 81.81 -15.92
C ASN A 50 -30.73 83.13 -16.03
N PRO A 51 -31.55 83.33 -17.08
CA PRO A 51 -32.08 82.28 -17.98
C PRO A 51 -31.07 81.76 -19.01
N VAL A 52 -31.29 80.53 -19.46
CA VAL A 52 -30.63 79.93 -20.62
C VAL A 52 -31.32 80.46 -21.88
N THR A 53 -30.58 81.07 -22.80
CA THR A 53 -31.13 81.55 -24.08
C THR A 53 -31.05 80.45 -25.13
N LEU A 54 -32.15 80.21 -25.84
CA LEU A 54 -32.26 79.18 -26.87
C LEU A 54 -31.69 79.64 -28.21
N ASP A 55 -31.07 78.72 -28.96
CA ASP A 55 -30.55 79.00 -30.31
C ASP A 55 -31.67 79.23 -31.35
N SER A 56 -31.31 79.51 -32.61
CA SER A 56 -32.30 79.76 -33.68
C SER A 56 -33.19 78.55 -34.00
N ARG A 57 -32.88 77.37 -33.44
CA ARG A 57 -33.66 76.14 -33.54
C ARG A 57 -34.37 75.82 -32.21
N GLY A 58 -34.45 76.75 -31.26
CA GLY A 58 -35.11 76.51 -29.97
C GLY A 58 -34.37 75.52 -29.06
N GLU A 59 -33.06 75.32 -29.27
CA GLU A 59 -32.28 74.32 -28.55
C GLU A 59 -31.28 74.94 -27.56
N ALA A 60 -30.97 74.21 -26.47
CA ALA A 60 -29.83 74.50 -25.60
C ALA A 60 -29.25 73.22 -24.94
N VAL A 61 -27.96 73.26 -24.58
CA VAL A 61 -27.34 72.21 -23.76
C VAL A 61 -27.59 72.54 -22.29
N ILE A 62 -28.27 71.66 -21.59
CA ILE A 62 -28.70 71.89 -20.21
C ILE A 62 -28.48 70.61 -19.40
N TRP A 63 -27.43 70.61 -18.58
CA TRP A 63 -27.18 69.60 -17.56
C TRP A 63 -27.58 70.14 -16.19
N GLY A 64 -28.26 69.32 -15.40
CA GLY A 64 -28.66 69.66 -14.03
C GLY A 64 -28.54 68.44 -13.14
N ALA A 65 -28.47 68.66 -11.82
CA ALA A 65 -28.44 67.61 -10.81
C ALA A 65 -29.60 67.77 -9.83
N GLY A 66 -30.36 66.70 -9.63
CA GLY A 66 -31.58 66.68 -8.81
C GLY A 66 -32.79 67.36 -9.48
N SER A 67 -33.76 67.81 -8.68
CA SER A 67 -35.02 68.38 -9.17
C SER A 67 -34.95 69.91 -9.39
N TYR A 68 -35.74 70.41 -10.32
CA TYR A 68 -35.81 71.80 -10.78
C TYR A 68 -37.25 72.24 -11.03
N ARG A 69 -37.54 73.53 -10.86
CA ARG A 69 -38.68 74.21 -11.51
C ARG A 69 -38.16 74.90 -12.77
N GLN A 70 -38.74 74.57 -13.92
CA GLN A 70 -38.36 75.07 -15.24
C GLN A 70 -39.45 75.99 -15.77
N VAL A 71 -39.08 77.24 -16.09
CA VAL A 71 -40.03 78.28 -16.56
C VAL A 71 -39.56 78.81 -17.91
N VAL A 72 -40.41 78.72 -18.93
CA VAL A 72 -40.05 79.01 -20.32
C VAL A 72 -40.82 80.23 -20.83
N TYR A 73 -40.09 81.19 -21.40
CA TYR A 73 -40.61 82.39 -22.03
C TYR A 73 -40.21 82.47 -23.51
N ASP A 74 -41.03 83.12 -24.34
CA ASP A 74 -40.67 83.47 -25.72
C ASP A 74 -39.64 84.63 -25.78
N GLN A 75 -39.16 84.95 -26.98
CA GLN A 75 -38.20 86.03 -27.20
C GLN A 75 -38.75 87.42 -26.79
N SER A 76 -40.07 87.60 -26.78
CA SER A 76 -40.74 88.84 -26.39
C SER A 76 -41.05 88.93 -24.89
N GLY A 77 -40.70 87.89 -24.12
CA GLY A 77 -40.90 87.82 -22.67
C GLY A 77 -42.29 87.31 -22.25
N ASN A 78 -43.09 86.73 -23.15
CA ASN A 78 -44.36 86.10 -22.79
C ASN A 78 -44.12 84.68 -22.26
N LEU A 79 -44.83 84.29 -21.20
CA LEU A 79 -44.72 82.95 -20.61
C LEU A 79 -45.32 81.89 -21.55
N ILE A 80 -44.56 80.82 -21.82
CA ILE A 80 -45.01 79.63 -22.53
C ILE A 80 -45.54 78.60 -21.50
N TRP A 81 -44.73 78.21 -20.52
CA TRP A 81 -45.13 77.28 -19.44
C TRP A 81 -44.17 77.30 -18.24
N ASP A 82 -44.61 76.68 -17.15
CA ASP A 82 -43.92 76.56 -15.85
C ASP A 82 -44.20 75.16 -15.27
N GLN A 83 -43.17 74.32 -15.14
CA GLN A 83 -43.29 72.91 -14.72
C GLN A 83 -42.11 72.45 -13.88
N LEU A 84 -42.29 71.36 -13.13
CA LEU A 84 -41.19 70.67 -12.44
C LEU A 84 -40.50 69.65 -13.37
N THR A 85 -39.20 69.45 -13.20
CA THR A 85 -38.39 68.45 -13.91
C THR A 85 -37.25 67.93 -13.02
N GLU A 86 -36.69 66.76 -13.31
CA GLU A 86 -35.63 66.15 -12.50
C GLU A 86 -34.63 65.36 -13.34
N ASP A 87 -33.40 65.21 -12.81
CA ASP A 87 -32.38 64.30 -13.33
C ASP A 87 -32.79 62.83 -13.10
N ALA A 88 -32.56 62.00 -14.12
CA ALA A 88 -32.81 60.56 -14.11
C ALA A 88 -32.07 59.78 -13.00
N ASN A 89 -31.01 60.34 -12.40
CA ASN A 89 -30.25 59.71 -11.32
C ASN A 89 -30.59 60.23 -9.91
N ALA A 90 -31.54 61.15 -9.76
CA ALA A 90 -31.86 61.79 -8.47
C ALA A 90 -32.39 60.83 -7.38
N GLY A 91 -32.81 59.61 -7.74
CA GLY A 91 -33.36 58.62 -6.81
C GLY A 91 -32.47 57.41 -6.48
N VAL A 92 -31.20 57.36 -6.91
CA VAL A 92 -30.44 56.07 -6.95
C VAL A 92 -29.20 55.99 -6.04
N THR A 93 -28.84 57.03 -5.28
CA THR A 93 -27.74 56.94 -4.30
C THR A 93 -28.28 56.89 -2.87
N GLY A 94 -28.12 55.74 -2.21
CA GLY A 94 -28.42 55.57 -0.79
C GLY A 94 -27.48 56.39 0.08
N ASP A 95 -27.94 57.60 0.44
CA ASP A 95 -27.28 58.47 1.41
C ASP A 95 -27.72 58.05 2.82
N MET A 96 -26.75 57.81 3.72
CA MET A 96 -27.05 57.51 5.13
C MET A 96 -27.16 58.84 5.87
N ILE A 97 -28.37 59.19 6.26
CA ILE A 97 -28.75 60.49 6.82
C ILE A 97 -28.89 60.35 8.34
N ASP A 98 -28.35 61.33 9.08
CA ASP A 98 -28.48 61.48 10.53
C ASP A 98 -29.25 62.78 10.81
N ALA A 99 -30.55 62.64 11.10
CA ALA A 99 -31.47 63.76 11.28
C ALA A 99 -31.72 63.99 12.78
N THR A 100 -31.44 65.20 13.25
CA THR A 100 -31.69 65.60 14.64
C THR A 100 -32.86 66.58 14.73
N PHE A 101 -33.76 66.33 15.67
CA PHE A 101 -34.95 67.14 15.97
C PHE A 101 -34.89 67.62 17.42
N SER A 102 -35.29 68.86 17.69
CA SER A 102 -35.31 69.43 19.04
C SER A 102 -36.71 69.79 19.54
N SER A 103 -36.90 69.62 20.84
CA SER A 103 -38.14 69.96 21.54
C SER A 103 -38.42 71.47 21.49
N GLY A 104 -39.67 71.83 21.20
CA GLY A 104 -40.14 73.22 21.08
C GLY A 104 -39.97 73.84 19.68
N SER A 105 -39.11 73.27 18.83
CA SER A 105 -38.99 73.64 17.41
C SER A 105 -39.67 72.63 16.49
N ASP A 106 -39.31 71.36 16.62
CA ASP A 106 -39.67 70.32 15.65
C ASP A 106 -40.77 69.38 16.19
N PHE A 107 -40.85 69.25 17.51
CA PHE A 107 -41.90 68.51 18.21
C PHE A 107 -42.18 69.11 19.58
N THR A 108 -43.36 68.82 20.14
CA THR A 108 -43.76 69.17 21.51
C THR A 108 -43.94 67.89 22.31
N PRO A 109 -43.11 67.64 23.35
CA PRO A 109 -43.23 66.47 24.21
C PRO A 109 -44.61 66.36 24.85
N GLY A 110 -45.12 65.13 24.95
CA GLY A 110 -46.46 64.80 25.46
C GLY A 110 -47.59 65.05 24.47
N VAL A 111 -47.31 65.59 23.27
CA VAL A 111 -48.33 65.99 22.29
C VAL A 111 -48.02 65.46 20.89
N THR A 112 -46.81 65.67 20.38
CA THR A 112 -46.45 65.30 19.01
C THR A 112 -46.31 63.79 18.86
N THR A 113 -46.98 63.22 17.86
CA THR A 113 -46.91 61.80 17.49
C THR A 113 -46.22 61.57 16.14
N THR A 114 -45.90 62.63 15.40
CA THR A 114 -45.30 62.54 14.06
C THR A 114 -44.10 63.49 13.90
N LEU A 115 -43.10 63.06 13.13
CA LEU A 115 -41.97 63.89 12.68
C LEU A 115 -41.91 63.91 11.16
N THR A 116 -41.63 65.09 10.59
CA THR A 116 -41.31 65.22 9.17
C THR A 116 -39.81 65.07 8.97
N LEU A 117 -39.41 63.97 8.36
CA LEU A 117 -38.04 63.61 8.05
C LEU A 117 -37.48 64.45 6.89
N PRO A 118 -36.16 64.72 6.87
CA PRO A 118 -35.52 65.52 5.82
C PRO A 118 -35.33 64.75 4.50
N ALA A 119 -35.59 63.44 4.49
CA ALA A 119 -35.41 62.55 3.35
C ALA A 119 -36.27 61.29 3.50
N VAL A 120 -36.39 60.53 2.42
CA VAL A 120 -37.02 59.20 2.42
C VAL A 120 -36.00 58.16 2.89
N PHE A 121 -36.37 57.33 3.86
CA PHE A 121 -35.49 56.29 4.44
C PHE A 121 -35.82 54.87 3.97
N GLY A 122 -36.80 54.71 3.09
CA GLY A 122 -37.17 53.45 2.45
C GLY A 122 -38.08 52.56 3.30
N SER A 123 -37.65 52.12 4.49
CA SER A 123 -38.46 51.30 5.40
C SER A 123 -38.11 51.55 6.87
N ILE A 124 -38.99 51.11 7.78
CA ILE A 124 -38.73 51.19 9.23
C ILE A 124 -37.48 50.39 9.65
N GLU A 125 -37.16 49.32 8.92
CA GLU A 125 -35.98 48.47 9.18
C GLU A 125 -34.66 49.17 8.83
N ASN A 126 -34.73 50.25 8.05
CA ASN A 126 -33.58 51.00 7.61
C ASN A 126 -33.27 52.20 8.52
N ILE A 127 -34.05 52.43 9.59
CA ILE A 127 -33.86 53.54 10.51
C ILE A 127 -33.60 53.09 11.94
N TRP A 128 -32.81 53.88 12.66
CA TRP A 128 -32.64 53.81 14.12
C TRP A 128 -33.07 55.13 14.73
N VAL A 129 -33.98 55.09 15.70
CA VAL A 129 -34.52 56.28 16.38
C VAL A 129 -34.06 56.32 17.83
N PHE A 130 -33.61 57.50 18.29
CA PHE A 130 -33.12 57.71 19.64
C PHE A 130 -33.81 58.91 20.28
N PHE A 131 -34.34 58.77 21.50
CA PHE A 131 -34.84 59.87 22.32
C PHE A 131 -33.80 60.22 23.38
N ASP A 132 -33.23 61.42 23.33
CA ASP A 132 -32.11 61.87 24.18
C ASP A 132 -30.95 60.85 24.25
N GLY A 133 -30.67 60.17 23.13
CA GLY A 133 -29.63 59.15 23.02
C GLY A 133 -30.05 57.74 23.45
N ILE A 134 -31.29 57.53 23.90
CA ILE A 134 -31.85 56.22 24.23
C ILE A 134 -32.56 55.65 23.02
N TYR A 135 -32.15 54.45 22.57
CA TYR A 135 -32.76 53.75 21.45
C TYR A 135 -34.24 53.46 21.70
N GLN A 136 -35.09 53.77 20.72
CA GLN A 136 -36.50 53.38 20.70
C GLN A 136 -36.65 52.17 19.80
N GLY A 137 -37.10 51.05 20.37
CA GLY A 137 -37.36 49.84 19.60
C GLY A 137 -38.52 50.01 18.63
N ASP A 138 -38.56 49.16 17.60
CA ASP A 138 -39.45 49.28 16.45
C ASP A 138 -40.93 49.28 16.84
N GLY A 139 -41.29 48.68 17.99
CA GLY A 139 -42.63 48.69 18.55
C GLY A 139 -43.14 50.06 19.01
N GLN A 140 -42.30 51.10 19.06
CA GLN A 140 -42.73 52.49 19.27
C GLN A 140 -43.00 53.26 17.97
N ILE A 141 -42.68 52.68 16.82
CA ILE A 141 -42.87 53.29 15.50
C ILE A 141 -44.11 52.66 14.87
N ALA A 142 -45.16 53.46 14.68
CA ALA A 142 -46.41 53.00 14.09
C ALA A 142 -46.32 52.88 12.57
N LEU A 143 -45.65 53.83 11.92
CA LEU A 143 -45.57 53.92 10.47
C LEU A 143 -44.40 54.81 10.03
N LEU A 144 -43.77 54.46 8.91
CA LEU A 144 -42.95 55.34 8.10
C LEU A 144 -43.57 55.45 6.71
N ASP A 145 -44.00 56.65 6.33
CA ASP A 145 -44.59 56.95 5.01
C ASP A 145 -43.82 58.09 4.35
N ASP A 146 -42.95 57.75 3.41
CA ASP A 146 -41.97 58.62 2.76
C ASP A 146 -41.19 59.52 3.74
N PHE A 147 -41.65 60.75 3.93
CA PHE A 147 -41.05 61.76 4.80
C PHE A 147 -41.69 61.84 6.18
N THR A 148 -42.65 60.99 6.52
CA THR A 148 -43.38 61.09 7.80
C THR A 148 -43.10 59.87 8.67
N LEU A 149 -42.43 60.09 9.80
CA LEU A 149 -42.26 59.09 10.86
C LEU A 149 -43.38 59.27 11.89
N THR A 150 -44.15 58.22 12.15
CA THR A 150 -45.26 58.22 13.11
C THR A 150 -44.93 57.29 14.28
N PHE A 151 -45.06 57.79 15.50
CA PHE A 151 -44.92 57.02 16.73
C PHE A 151 -46.26 56.46 17.19
N THR A 152 -46.24 55.32 17.88
CA THR A 152 -47.46 54.66 18.42
C THR A 152 -48.13 55.47 19.53
N ASP A 153 -47.32 56.19 20.30
CA ASP A 153 -47.75 57.08 21.39
C ASP A 153 -47.10 58.46 21.21
N PRO A 154 -47.68 59.53 21.82
CA PRO A 154 -47.02 60.84 21.83
C PRO A 154 -45.60 60.74 22.38
N ILE A 155 -44.64 61.43 21.76
CA ILE A 155 -43.26 61.51 22.22
C ILE A 155 -43.26 61.89 23.71
N PRO A 156 -42.67 61.11 24.63
CA PRO A 156 -42.88 61.29 26.06
C PRO A 156 -42.47 62.67 26.59
N SER A 157 -43.22 63.18 27.58
CA SER A 157 -42.86 64.41 28.30
C SER A 157 -41.46 64.28 28.91
N GLY A 158 -40.59 65.25 28.63
CA GLY A 158 -39.20 65.27 29.10
C GLY A 158 -38.16 64.96 28.02
N VAL A 159 -38.56 64.45 26.85
CA VAL A 159 -37.66 64.27 25.71
C VAL A 159 -37.24 65.63 25.15
N SER A 160 -35.94 65.88 25.05
CA SER A 160 -35.39 67.15 24.56
C SER A 160 -34.90 67.10 23.12
N LYS A 161 -34.50 65.92 22.65
CA LYS A 161 -33.90 65.68 21.34
C LYS A 161 -34.26 64.31 20.80
N ILE A 162 -34.50 64.23 19.48
CA ILE A 162 -34.67 62.96 18.75
C ILE A 162 -33.63 62.88 17.64
N ASP A 163 -32.88 61.78 17.56
CA ASP A 163 -31.99 61.49 16.43
C ASP A 163 -32.57 60.31 15.63
N VAL A 164 -32.72 60.48 14.30
CA VAL A 164 -33.18 59.45 13.35
C VAL A 164 -32.07 59.20 12.34
N LYS A 165 -31.52 57.98 12.34
CA LYS A 165 -30.38 57.60 11.48
C LYS A 165 -30.78 56.51 10.50
N GLY A 166 -30.47 56.62 9.22
CA GLY A 166 -30.79 55.57 8.25
C GLY A 166 -30.56 55.97 6.79
N GLY A 167 -31.00 55.15 5.85
CA GLY A 167 -30.93 55.47 4.42
C GLY A 167 -31.74 54.53 3.54
N THR A 168 -31.84 54.80 2.23
CA THR A 168 -32.74 54.06 1.33
C THR A 168 -32.28 52.63 1.00
N THR A 169 -31.01 52.28 1.20
CA THR A 169 -30.46 50.92 0.98
C THR A 169 -29.28 50.61 1.91
N VAL A 170 -29.25 49.43 2.54
CA VAL A 170 -28.06 48.89 3.22
C VAL A 170 -27.37 47.90 2.28
N ALA A 171 -26.34 48.35 1.55
CA ALA A 171 -25.66 47.50 0.57
C ALA A 171 -24.74 46.45 1.25
N ILE A 172 -25.21 45.22 1.42
CA ILE A 172 -24.34 44.07 1.71
C ILE A 172 -23.78 43.54 0.38
N GLY A 173 -22.64 44.08 -0.06
CA GLY A 173 -21.96 43.73 -1.32
C GLY A 173 -20.50 43.29 -1.11
N VAL A 174 -20.02 42.39 -1.97
CA VAL A 174 -18.69 41.72 -1.97
C VAL A 174 -17.55 42.60 -1.42
N PRO A 175 -16.75 42.13 -0.44
CA PRO A 175 -15.63 42.92 0.12
C PRO A 175 -14.58 43.29 -0.92
N SER A 176 -13.92 44.44 -0.74
CA SER A 176 -12.85 44.91 -1.63
C SER A 176 -11.60 43.99 -1.56
N SER A 177 -10.79 43.97 -2.63
CA SER A 177 -9.57 43.15 -2.70
C SER A 177 -8.68 43.35 -1.45
N GLY A 178 -8.31 42.25 -0.79
CA GLY A 178 -7.45 42.25 0.42
C GLY A 178 -8.13 42.65 1.74
N SER A 179 -9.42 43.03 1.73
CA SER A 179 -10.16 43.40 2.94
C SER A 179 -10.66 42.21 3.77
N VAL A 180 -10.68 41.02 3.17
CA VAL A 180 -10.99 39.77 3.88
C VAL A 180 -9.68 39.19 4.43
N VAL A 181 -9.41 39.48 5.70
CA VAL A 181 -8.33 38.84 6.49
C VAL A 181 -8.93 37.77 7.41
N ASN A 182 -8.11 36.99 8.11
CA ASN A 182 -8.63 35.97 9.05
C ASN A 182 -9.60 36.56 10.09
N ALA A 183 -9.38 37.79 10.56
CA ALA A 183 -10.28 38.48 11.48
C ALA A 183 -11.63 38.88 10.83
N SER A 184 -11.69 38.98 9.49
CA SER A 184 -12.90 39.31 8.73
C SER A 184 -13.82 38.10 8.53
N VAL A 185 -13.37 36.88 8.83
CA VAL A 185 -14.13 35.64 8.63
C VAL A 185 -14.60 35.12 9.98
N ALA A 186 -15.91 35.17 10.23
CA ALA A 186 -16.49 34.56 11.41
C ALA A 186 -16.18 33.06 11.47
N ALA A 187 -15.98 32.50 12.67
CA ALA A 187 -15.64 31.09 12.84
C ALA A 187 -16.67 30.11 12.23
N ALA A 188 -17.92 30.56 12.02
CA ALA A 188 -19.00 29.79 11.41
C ALA A 188 -19.32 30.20 9.96
N ALA A 189 -18.46 30.97 9.28
CA ALA A 189 -18.71 31.42 7.92
C ALA A 189 -18.73 30.25 6.93
N GLY A 190 -19.81 30.13 6.15
CA GLY A 190 -19.99 29.10 5.12
C GLY A 190 -19.26 29.41 3.81
N ILE A 191 -17.95 29.71 3.87
CA ILE A 191 -17.16 29.99 2.66
C ILE A 191 -16.88 28.69 1.92
N ALA A 192 -17.31 28.60 0.65
CA ALA A 192 -16.97 27.46 -0.19
C ALA A 192 -15.44 27.41 -0.41
N PHE A 193 -14.82 26.27 -0.12
CA PHE A 193 -13.36 26.13 -0.24
C PHE A 193 -12.84 26.36 -1.66
N SER A 194 -13.70 26.20 -2.68
CA SER A 194 -13.40 26.54 -4.08
C SER A 194 -13.20 28.05 -4.35
N LYS A 195 -13.42 28.90 -3.34
CA LYS A 195 -13.14 30.34 -3.38
C LYS A 195 -11.79 30.69 -2.75
N LEU A 196 -11.05 29.70 -2.22
CA LEU A 196 -9.74 29.87 -1.62
C LEU A 196 -8.67 29.29 -2.56
N SER A 197 -7.63 30.07 -2.86
CA SER A 197 -6.48 29.60 -3.62
C SER A 197 -5.47 28.90 -2.72
N TYR A 198 -5.00 27.72 -3.12
CA TYR A 198 -3.84 27.06 -2.56
C TYR A 198 -2.59 27.37 -3.39
N MET A 199 -1.52 27.81 -2.73
CA MET A 199 -0.20 27.95 -3.34
C MET A 199 0.85 27.41 -2.36
N ARG A 200 1.66 26.45 -2.81
CA ARG A 200 2.77 25.93 -2.00
C ARG A 200 3.85 27.00 -1.88
N GLU A 201 4.40 27.19 -0.68
CA GLU A 201 5.54 28.08 -0.44
C GLU A 201 6.85 27.47 -0.98
N ALA A 202 6.99 27.45 -2.30
CA ALA A 202 8.20 26.97 -3.00
C ALA A 202 8.43 27.78 -4.28
N LEU A 203 9.71 27.99 -4.63
CA LEU A 203 10.09 28.66 -5.87
C LEU A 203 9.52 27.91 -7.09
N GLY A 204 8.77 28.62 -7.95
CA GLY A 204 8.13 28.03 -9.14
C GLY A 204 6.78 27.35 -8.89
N ALA A 205 6.24 27.38 -7.67
CA ALA A 205 4.87 26.91 -7.43
C ALA A 205 3.85 27.82 -8.13
N VAL A 206 2.78 27.23 -8.66
CA VAL A 206 1.66 27.94 -9.29
C VAL A 206 0.43 27.79 -8.39
N ALA A 207 -0.33 28.87 -8.20
CA ALA A 207 -1.56 28.84 -7.43
C ALA A 207 -2.62 27.98 -8.13
N ARG A 208 -3.41 27.26 -7.34
CA ARG A 208 -4.56 26.51 -7.84
C ARG A 208 -5.71 26.54 -6.84
N ASP A 209 -6.86 26.05 -7.28
CA ASP A 209 -8.05 25.92 -6.44
C ASP A 209 -7.78 25.04 -5.21
N GLY A 210 -8.19 25.50 -4.02
CA GLY A 210 -8.02 24.77 -2.77
C GLY A 210 -8.72 23.42 -2.79
N ARG A 211 -9.94 23.35 -3.33
CA ARG A 211 -10.67 22.08 -3.44
C ARG A 211 -9.93 21.10 -4.34
N ALA A 212 -9.46 21.54 -5.51
CA ALA A 212 -8.63 20.71 -6.37
C ALA A 212 -7.38 20.17 -5.66
N LYS A 213 -6.83 20.90 -4.67
CA LYS A 213 -5.70 20.40 -3.85
C LYS A 213 -6.09 19.28 -2.90
N LEU A 214 -7.26 19.35 -2.28
CA LEU A 214 -7.75 18.29 -1.40
C LEU A 214 -8.15 17.04 -2.20
N ASP A 215 -8.67 17.23 -3.42
CA ASP A 215 -9.03 16.14 -4.34
C ASP A 215 -7.81 15.33 -4.85
N ASP A 216 -6.57 15.76 -4.59
CA ASP A 216 -5.35 14.98 -4.90
C ASP A 216 -5.31 13.63 -4.15
N SER A 217 -5.96 13.53 -3.00
CA SER A 217 -5.99 12.34 -2.16
C SER A 217 -7.43 12.04 -1.72
N ILE A 218 -7.92 10.87 -2.07
CA ILE A 218 -9.30 10.47 -1.77
C ILE A 218 -9.31 9.82 -0.40
N CYS A 219 -9.97 10.44 0.58
CA CYS A 219 -10.06 9.92 1.93
C CYS A 219 -11.43 9.29 2.18
N VAL A 220 -11.49 8.14 2.85
CA VAL A 220 -12.78 7.52 3.25
C VAL A 220 -13.64 8.44 4.13
N LYS A 221 -13.02 9.37 4.85
CA LYS A 221 -13.74 10.36 5.69
C LYS A 221 -14.45 11.42 4.87
N ASP A 222 -14.03 11.66 3.63
CA ASP A 222 -14.74 12.56 2.70
C ASP A 222 -16.14 12.01 2.33
N PHE A 223 -16.33 10.70 2.49
CA PHE A 223 -17.58 9.98 2.25
C PHE A 223 -18.35 9.68 3.55
N GLY A 224 -17.92 10.23 4.68
CA GLY A 224 -18.62 10.13 5.97
C GLY A 224 -18.16 8.98 6.88
N ALA A 225 -17.06 8.29 6.56
CA ALA A 225 -16.49 7.29 7.47
C ALA A 225 -16.00 7.97 8.76
N LYS A 226 -16.32 7.38 9.91
CA LYS A 226 -15.91 7.90 11.23
C LYS A 226 -14.63 7.24 11.73
N GLY A 227 -14.51 5.92 11.60
CA GLY A 227 -13.36 5.17 12.13
C GLY A 227 -13.28 5.18 13.66
N ASP A 228 -14.44 5.30 14.33
CA ASP A 228 -14.56 5.42 15.80
C ASP A 228 -14.70 4.07 16.53
N GLY A 229 -14.68 2.95 15.79
CA GLY A 229 -14.84 1.60 16.32
C GLY A 229 -16.27 1.20 16.67
N ILE A 230 -17.25 2.08 16.45
CA ILE A 230 -18.66 1.90 16.83
C ILE A 230 -19.59 2.03 15.62
N THR A 231 -19.41 3.08 14.84
CA THR A 231 -20.21 3.40 13.66
C THR A 231 -19.93 2.39 12.55
N ASP A 232 -20.98 1.87 11.91
CA ASP A 232 -20.85 1.09 10.68
C ASP A 232 -20.45 2.02 9.52
N ASP A 233 -19.19 1.90 9.09
CA ASP A 233 -18.59 2.75 8.05
C ASP A 233 -18.77 2.17 6.64
N THR A 234 -19.47 1.04 6.49
CA THR A 234 -19.61 0.31 5.20
C THR A 234 -20.10 1.18 4.06
N ALA A 235 -21.13 2.01 4.29
CA ALA A 235 -21.69 2.87 3.26
C ALA A 235 -20.68 3.92 2.75
N ALA A 236 -19.87 4.49 3.63
CA ALA A 236 -18.84 5.45 3.28
C ALA A 236 -17.73 4.82 2.45
N PHE A 237 -17.29 3.60 2.81
CA PHE A 237 -16.32 2.85 2.02
C PHE A 237 -16.85 2.49 0.64
N HIS A 238 -18.08 2.00 0.53
CA HIS A 238 -18.70 1.70 -0.77
C HIS A 238 -18.83 2.94 -1.64
N ALA A 239 -19.16 4.10 -1.07
CA ALA A 239 -19.20 5.36 -1.81
C ALA A 239 -17.81 5.79 -2.31
N ALA A 240 -16.76 5.65 -1.47
CA ALA A 240 -15.38 5.94 -1.87
C ALA A 240 -14.89 5.02 -2.99
N ILE A 241 -15.19 3.71 -2.90
CA ILE A 241 -14.86 2.73 -3.94
C ILE A 241 -15.61 3.05 -5.24
N ALA A 242 -16.90 3.35 -5.16
CA ALA A 242 -17.70 3.72 -6.32
C ALA A 242 -17.19 5.00 -7.00
N PHE A 243 -16.59 5.93 -6.24
CA PHE A 243 -15.94 7.13 -6.79
C PHE A 243 -14.66 6.80 -7.57
N LEU A 244 -13.89 5.78 -7.16
CA LEU A 244 -12.65 5.35 -7.82
C LEU A 244 -12.88 4.50 -9.09
N GLN A 245 -14.02 3.84 -9.19
CA GLN A 245 -14.33 2.87 -10.24
C GLN A 245 -15.02 3.37 -11.55
N PRO A 246 -15.45 4.63 -11.74
CA PRO A 246 -16.08 5.06 -13.00
C PRO A 246 -15.16 4.87 -14.21
N GLN A 247 -15.78 4.55 -15.36
CA GLN A 247 -15.10 4.18 -16.60
C GLN A 247 -14.54 5.41 -17.34
N VAL A 248 -13.34 5.86 -16.98
CA VAL A 248 -12.60 6.93 -17.68
C VAL A 248 -11.12 6.55 -17.85
N THR A 249 -10.39 7.31 -18.68
CA THR A 249 -8.94 7.14 -18.97
C THR A 249 -8.01 7.23 -17.75
N GLN A 250 -8.55 7.50 -16.57
CA GLN A 250 -7.84 7.61 -15.28
C GLN A 250 -8.53 6.80 -14.17
N ARG A 251 -9.18 5.67 -14.50
CA ARG A 251 -9.81 4.78 -13.50
C ARG A 251 -8.81 4.40 -12.41
N GLY A 252 -9.31 4.31 -11.17
CA GLY A 252 -8.51 3.95 -10.00
C GLY A 252 -8.03 5.19 -9.23
N GLY A 253 -6.87 5.10 -8.61
CA GLY A 253 -6.33 6.14 -7.74
C GLY A 253 -5.99 5.62 -6.35
N ALA A 254 -5.66 6.53 -5.43
CA ALA A 254 -5.23 6.19 -4.09
C ALA A 254 -6.34 6.47 -3.08
N LEU A 255 -6.83 5.42 -2.42
CA LEU A 255 -7.75 5.48 -1.30
C LEU A 255 -6.95 5.54 0.01
N TYR A 256 -7.01 6.69 0.66
CA TYR A 256 -6.43 6.90 1.98
C TYR A 256 -7.43 6.55 3.07
N ILE A 257 -6.97 5.76 4.04
CA ILE A 257 -7.73 5.32 5.20
C ILE A 257 -6.99 5.81 6.44
N PRO A 258 -7.35 6.97 7.02
CA PRO A 258 -6.65 7.51 8.19
C PRO A 258 -6.71 6.56 9.38
N ALA A 259 -5.84 6.77 10.36
CA ALA A 259 -5.89 6.06 11.63
C ALA A 259 -7.30 6.05 12.24
N GLY A 260 -7.70 4.88 12.73
CA GLY A 260 -9.06 4.60 13.20
C GLY A 260 -9.40 3.11 13.13
N VAL A 261 -10.51 2.75 13.76
CA VAL A 261 -11.12 1.42 13.66
C VAL A 261 -12.44 1.55 12.92
N TYR A 262 -12.51 1.01 11.71
CA TYR A 262 -13.67 1.11 10.83
C TYR A 262 -14.46 -0.19 10.91
N LYS A 263 -15.69 -0.13 11.46
CA LYS A 263 -16.57 -1.30 11.50
C LYS A 263 -17.20 -1.48 10.12
N LEU A 264 -17.06 -2.69 9.58
CA LEU A 264 -17.51 -3.04 8.24
C LEU A 264 -18.40 -4.29 8.30
N THR A 265 -19.57 -4.22 7.66
CA THR A 265 -20.58 -5.28 7.66
C THR A 265 -20.71 -6.00 6.32
N ALA A 266 -20.06 -5.50 5.26
CA ALA A 266 -20.05 -6.10 3.93
C ALA A 266 -18.68 -6.03 3.24
N THR A 267 -18.45 -6.89 2.24
CA THR A 267 -17.22 -6.93 1.42
C THR A 267 -16.91 -5.58 0.76
N LEU A 268 -15.62 -5.22 0.74
CA LEU A 268 -15.07 -4.13 -0.04
C LEU A 268 -14.53 -4.70 -1.36
N ALA A 269 -15.36 -4.65 -2.41
CA ALA A 269 -15.06 -5.27 -3.70
C ALA A 269 -14.49 -4.28 -4.72
N PHE A 270 -13.33 -4.62 -5.27
CA PHE A 270 -12.65 -3.89 -6.33
C PHE A 270 -12.71 -4.68 -7.63
N SER A 271 -13.28 -4.08 -8.68
CA SER A 271 -13.30 -4.69 -10.01
C SER A 271 -12.28 -4.05 -10.94
N ALA A 272 -11.89 -4.76 -11.98
CA ALA A 272 -11.08 -4.24 -13.08
C ALA A 272 -11.92 -3.59 -14.19
N PHE A 273 -11.31 -2.67 -14.95
CA PHE A 273 -11.76 -2.22 -16.28
C PHE A 273 -10.62 -2.39 -17.25
N ASP A 274 -10.90 -2.93 -18.42
CA ASP A 274 -9.86 -3.13 -19.44
C ASP A 274 -8.59 -3.78 -18.85
N GLN A 275 -8.81 -4.80 -18.01
CA GLN A 275 -7.78 -5.55 -17.28
C GLN A 275 -7.05 -4.79 -16.15
N LEU A 276 -7.44 -3.57 -15.79
CA LEU A 276 -6.79 -2.75 -14.76
C LEU A 276 -7.70 -2.45 -13.57
N HIS A 277 -7.20 -2.67 -12.35
CA HIS A 277 -7.75 -2.07 -11.13
C HIS A 277 -7.19 -0.65 -10.94
N ASN A 278 -5.86 -0.52 -11.08
CA ASN A 278 -5.11 0.73 -10.92
C ASN A 278 -5.39 1.44 -9.58
N VAL A 279 -5.40 0.69 -8.47
CA VAL A 279 -5.81 1.19 -7.16
C VAL A 279 -4.74 0.99 -6.11
N VAL A 280 -4.57 2.01 -5.27
CA VAL A 280 -3.73 1.97 -4.07
C VAL A 280 -4.63 2.15 -2.86
N ILE A 281 -4.60 1.22 -1.92
CA ILE A 281 -5.27 1.32 -0.63
C ILE A 281 -4.18 1.43 0.43
N TYR A 282 -4.21 2.48 1.24
CA TYR A 282 -3.20 2.67 2.27
C TYR A 282 -3.75 3.33 3.53
N GLY A 283 -3.19 2.93 4.67
CA GLY A 283 -3.45 3.57 5.96
C GLY A 283 -2.21 4.19 6.60
N ASP A 284 -2.36 4.55 7.87
CA ASP A 284 -1.30 5.15 8.71
C ASP A 284 -0.41 4.12 9.44
N GLY A 285 -0.62 2.83 9.17
CA GLY A 285 0.14 1.72 9.74
C GLY A 285 -0.75 0.57 10.23
N PRO A 286 -0.20 -0.66 10.31
CA PRO A 286 -0.98 -1.88 10.55
C PRO A 286 -1.71 -1.94 11.90
N VAL A 287 -1.32 -1.12 12.88
CA VAL A 287 -2.02 -1.02 14.18
C VAL A 287 -2.77 0.32 14.32
N ALA A 288 -2.45 1.31 13.49
CA ALA A 288 -3.11 2.61 13.50
C ALA A 288 -4.42 2.60 12.71
N THR A 289 -4.46 1.86 11.59
CA THR A 289 -5.61 1.76 10.70
C THR A 289 -6.13 0.33 10.71
N THR A 290 -7.38 0.14 11.13
CA THR A 290 -8.01 -1.18 11.27
C THR A 290 -9.33 -1.25 10.51
N LEU A 291 -9.43 -2.19 9.58
CA LEU A 291 -10.68 -2.59 8.94
C LEU A 291 -11.26 -3.79 9.70
N ASP A 292 -12.35 -3.60 10.43
CA ASP A 292 -12.90 -4.61 11.33
C ASP A 292 -14.23 -5.17 10.83
N PHE A 293 -14.19 -6.43 10.39
CA PHE A 293 -15.32 -7.18 9.86
C PHE A 293 -16.01 -8.06 10.92
N SER A 294 -15.73 -7.83 12.21
CA SER A 294 -16.29 -8.62 13.33
C SER A 294 -17.81 -8.76 13.29
N SER A 295 -18.49 -7.75 12.75
CA SER A 295 -19.95 -7.63 12.70
C SER A 295 -20.56 -8.02 11.35
N SER A 296 -19.75 -8.45 10.37
CA SER A 296 -20.23 -8.88 9.06
C SER A 296 -20.94 -10.24 9.10
N ALA A 297 -21.76 -10.50 8.09
CA ALA A 297 -22.48 -11.77 7.96
C ALA A 297 -21.53 -12.96 7.73
N PRO A 298 -21.91 -14.20 8.10
CA PRO A 298 -21.15 -15.39 7.76
C PRO A 298 -20.80 -15.45 6.26
N ASN A 299 -19.64 -16.01 5.94
CA ASN A 299 -19.11 -16.12 4.58
C ASN A 299 -18.71 -14.81 3.87
N THR A 300 -18.66 -13.68 4.58
CA THR A 300 -18.19 -12.39 4.04
C THR A 300 -16.68 -12.35 3.92
N ASP A 301 -16.17 -12.13 2.70
CA ASP A 301 -14.77 -11.71 2.49
C ASP A 301 -14.61 -10.24 2.86
N ALA A 302 -13.43 -9.85 3.33
CA ALA A 302 -13.16 -8.47 3.71
C ALA A 302 -12.84 -7.58 2.49
N VAL A 303 -11.66 -7.72 1.88
CA VAL A 303 -11.25 -6.93 0.70
C VAL A 303 -11.00 -7.85 -0.48
N THR A 304 -11.62 -7.59 -1.62
CA THR A 304 -11.53 -8.47 -2.80
C THR A 304 -11.16 -7.70 -4.07
N PHE A 305 -10.37 -8.36 -4.92
CA PHE A 305 -10.00 -7.91 -6.25
C PHE A 305 -10.32 -9.02 -7.25
N ASP A 306 -11.00 -8.71 -8.35
CA ASP A 306 -11.25 -9.68 -9.43
C ASP A 306 -10.03 -9.81 -10.36
N SER A 307 -10.21 -10.31 -11.59
CA SER A 307 -9.09 -10.45 -12.53
C SER A 307 -8.68 -9.09 -13.08
N GLY A 308 -7.43 -8.69 -12.85
CA GLY A 308 -6.88 -7.44 -13.39
C GLY A 308 -5.47 -7.13 -12.88
N ALA A 309 -5.05 -5.88 -13.03
CA ALA A 309 -3.68 -5.46 -12.72
C ALA A 309 -3.59 -4.22 -11.82
N HIS A 310 -2.39 -3.97 -11.28
CA HIS A 310 -2.03 -2.76 -10.53
C HIS A 310 -2.87 -2.56 -9.27
N VAL A 311 -2.60 -3.42 -8.30
CA VAL A 311 -3.22 -3.39 -6.97
C VAL A 311 -2.14 -3.14 -5.93
N VAL A 312 -2.33 -2.13 -5.09
CA VAL A 312 -1.47 -1.92 -3.91
C VAL A 312 -2.32 -1.90 -2.67
N VAL A 313 -1.96 -2.67 -1.65
CA VAL A 313 -2.59 -2.62 -0.33
C VAL A 313 -1.49 -2.56 0.73
N ARG A 314 -1.47 -1.48 1.52
CA ARG A 314 -0.40 -1.27 2.49
C ARG A 314 -0.80 -0.55 3.78
N ASP A 315 0.04 -0.72 4.80
CA ASP A 315 0.02 0.10 6.03
C ASP A 315 -1.32 0.08 6.79
N LEU A 316 -1.96 -1.10 6.90
CA LEU A 316 -3.23 -1.26 7.62
C LEU A 316 -3.44 -2.69 8.14
N SER A 317 -4.48 -2.89 8.95
CA SER A 317 -4.95 -4.22 9.33
C SER A 317 -6.33 -4.56 8.80
N ILE A 318 -6.54 -5.85 8.54
CA ILE A 318 -7.83 -6.45 8.20
C ILE A 318 -8.15 -7.49 9.26
N ASN A 319 -9.24 -7.26 9.99
CA ASN A 319 -9.61 -8.05 11.16
C ASN A 319 -10.94 -8.78 10.96
N SER A 320 -10.99 -10.01 11.47
CA SER A 320 -12.23 -10.74 11.73
C SER A 320 -13.13 -10.97 10.50
N ALA A 321 -12.53 -11.04 9.30
CA ALA A 321 -13.27 -11.41 8.09
C ALA A 321 -13.95 -12.77 8.29
N LYS A 322 -15.22 -12.90 7.90
CA LYS A 322 -15.98 -14.12 8.17
C LYS A 322 -15.66 -15.26 7.21
N ARG A 323 -15.01 -14.96 6.08
CA ARG A 323 -14.44 -15.95 5.17
C ARG A 323 -12.97 -15.64 4.90
N ASP A 324 -12.64 -14.85 3.89
CA ASP A 324 -11.25 -14.51 3.58
C ASP A 324 -10.92 -13.04 3.88
N GLY A 325 -9.72 -12.76 4.40
CA GLY A 325 -9.28 -11.40 4.75
C GLY A 325 -8.99 -10.53 3.52
N LEU A 326 -7.98 -10.91 2.74
CA LEU A 326 -7.63 -10.26 1.48
C LEU A 326 -7.69 -11.27 0.35
N VAL A 327 -8.47 -10.99 -0.71
CA VAL A 327 -8.65 -11.89 -1.85
C VAL A 327 -8.14 -11.23 -3.12
N LEU A 328 -7.15 -11.85 -3.75
CA LEU A 328 -6.66 -11.54 -5.08
C LEU A 328 -7.20 -12.60 -6.05
N GLY A 329 -7.94 -12.18 -7.07
CA GLY A 329 -8.54 -13.08 -8.06
C GLY A 329 -9.86 -13.69 -7.60
N VAL A 330 -10.75 -12.89 -6.99
CA VAL A 330 -12.10 -13.35 -6.63
C VAL A 330 -12.86 -13.82 -7.87
N GLY A 331 -13.53 -14.97 -7.77
CA GLY A 331 -14.26 -15.58 -8.90
C GLY A 331 -13.38 -16.37 -9.87
N LEU A 332 -12.06 -16.38 -9.70
CA LEU A 332 -11.17 -17.20 -10.51
C LEU A 332 -11.14 -18.65 -10.06
N THR A 333 -10.83 -19.53 -11.02
CA THR A 333 -10.55 -20.94 -10.75
C THR A 333 -9.04 -21.16 -10.78
N PRO A 334 -8.45 -21.83 -9.77
CA PRO A 334 -7.02 -22.16 -9.76
C PRO A 334 -6.57 -22.82 -11.06
N GLY A 335 -5.62 -22.21 -11.77
CA GLY A 335 -5.09 -22.69 -13.06
C GLY A 335 -5.95 -22.38 -14.30
N GLY A 336 -7.14 -21.78 -14.09
CA GLY A 336 -7.97 -21.22 -15.16
C GLY A 336 -7.41 -19.91 -15.76
N GLY A 337 -8.17 -19.31 -16.68
CA GLY A 337 -7.81 -18.02 -17.27
C GLY A 337 -8.01 -16.84 -16.31
N GLY A 338 -7.24 -15.76 -16.51
CA GLY A 338 -7.29 -14.57 -15.66
C GLY A 338 -6.51 -14.70 -14.35
N GLY A 339 -6.26 -13.57 -13.70
CA GLY A 339 -5.46 -13.47 -12.48
C GLY A 339 -5.17 -12.04 -12.09
N THR A 340 -4.53 -11.87 -10.94
CA THR A 340 -4.09 -10.56 -10.45
C THR A 340 -2.63 -10.34 -10.84
N THR A 341 -2.33 -9.26 -11.58
CA THR A 341 -0.97 -8.95 -12.02
C THR A 341 -0.44 -7.64 -11.43
N PHE A 342 0.88 -7.54 -11.25
CA PHE A 342 1.50 -6.32 -10.72
C PHE A 342 0.87 -5.88 -9.40
N ALA A 343 0.59 -6.83 -8.51
CA ALA A 343 0.08 -6.55 -7.18
C ALA A 343 1.22 -6.46 -6.17
N SER A 344 1.20 -5.40 -5.35
CA SER A 344 2.15 -5.19 -4.26
C SER A 344 1.39 -5.09 -2.94
N ILE A 345 1.59 -6.09 -2.09
CA ILE A 345 0.93 -6.16 -0.78
C ILE A 345 2.01 -6.03 0.28
N SER A 346 1.96 -4.96 1.08
CA SER A 346 3.08 -4.64 1.98
C SER A 346 2.65 -4.11 3.34
N ASN A 347 3.37 -4.48 4.41
CA ASN A 347 3.17 -3.93 5.76
C ASN A 347 1.71 -4.04 6.24
N LEU A 348 1.13 -5.24 6.09
CA LEU A 348 -0.23 -5.53 6.54
C LEU A 348 -0.23 -6.51 7.71
N ARG A 349 -1.26 -6.35 8.54
CA ARG A 349 -1.67 -7.37 9.50
C ARG A 349 -3.05 -7.91 9.16
N ILE A 350 -3.18 -9.19 8.87
CA ILE A 350 -4.48 -9.82 8.61
C ILE A 350 -4.75 -10.83 9.73
N GLN A 351 -5.87 -10.71 10.44
CA GLN A 351 -6.09 -11.52 11.63
C GLN A 351 -7.52 -12.02 11.80
N GLY A 352 -7.65 -13.27 12.26
CA GLY A 352 -8.92 -13.86 12.65
C GLY A 352 -9.87 -14.10 11.48
N SER A 353 -9.35 -14.44 10.30
CA SER A 353 -10.20 -14.74 9.14
C SER A 353 -10.85 -16.12 9.28
N GLY A 354 -12.14 -16.24 8.97
CA GLY A 354 -12.91 -17.48 9.16
C GLY A 354 -12.41 -18.66 8.32
N ARG A 355 -11.78 -18.39 7.17
CA ARG A 355 -11.16 -19.38 6.29
C ARG A 355 -9.71 -19.00 5.99
N ASN A 356 -9.45 -18.10 5.03
CA ASN A 356 -8.07 -17.75 4.67
C ASN A 356 -7.72 -16.31 5.06
N GLY A 357 -6.51 -16.06 5.53
CA GLY A 357 -6.07 -14.69 5.79
C GLY A 357 -5.86 -13.93 4.48
N LEU A 358 -4.88 -14.37 3.69
CA LEU A 358 -4.66 -13.92 2.32
C LEU A 358 -4.98 -15.06 1.35
N SER A 359 -5.88 -14.83 0.41
CA SER A 359 -6.27 -15.76 -0.65
C SER A 359 -5.81 -15.18 -2.00
N ASN A 360 -4.97 -15.90 -2.73
CA ASN A 360 -4.46 -15.50 -4.02
C ASN A 360 -4.73 -16.63 -5.02
N THR A 361 -5.62 -16.35 -5.98
CA THR A 361 -5.99 -17.28 -7.05
C THR A 361 -5.51 -16.76 -8.39
N ASN A 362 -4.47 -17.41 -8.94
CA ASN A 362 -3.73 -17.00 -10.14
C ASN A 362 -3.13 -15.57 -10.05
N SER A 363 -1.81 -15.47 -10.17
CA SER A 363 -1.16 -14.16 -10.19
C SER A 363 0.17 -14.18 -10.91
N TRP A 364 0.55 -13.03 -11.47
CA TRP A 364 1.83 -12.88 -12.15
C TRP A 364 2.48 -11.56 -11.79
N MET A 365 3.79 -11.56 -11.53
CA MET A 365 4.57 -10.36 -11.21
C MET A 365 4.08 -9.65 -9.93
N CYS A 366 3.99 -10.39 -8.83
CA CYS A 366 3.44 -9.87 -7.57
C CYS A 366 4.46 -9.95 -6.43
N ASP A 367 4.37 -9.03 -5.48
CA ASP A 367 5.18 -9.03 -4.27
C ASP A 367 4.32 -9.04 -3.01
N LEU A 368 4.74 -9.87 -2.04
CA LEU A 368 4.19 -9.93 -0.69
C LEU A 368 5.33 -9.58 0.27
N THR A 369 5.23 -8.48 1.02
CA THR A 369 6.33 -7.99 1.85
C THR A 369 5.85 -7.60 3.24
N ASP A 370 6.53 -8.02 4.30
CA ASP A 370 6.22 -7.57 5.68
C ASP A 370 4.75 -7.83 6.07
N LEU A 371 4.23 -9.02 5.74
CA LEU A 371 2.87 -9.41 6.04
C LEU A 371 2.83 -10.29 7.27
N TRP A 372 2.04 -9.91 8.28
CA TRP A 372 1.71 -10.79 9.39
C TRP A 372 0.27 -11.27 9.25
N VAL A 373 0.11 -12.56 8.99
CA VAL A 373 -1.21 -13.19 8.91
C VAL A 373 -1.39 -14.17 10.06
N TRP A 374 -2.48 -14.02 10.81
CA TRP A 374 -2.65 -14.68 12.11
C TRP A 374 -4.06 -15.27 12.28
N GLY A 375 -4.13 -16.47 12.85
CA GLY A 375 -5.38 -16.99 13.40
C GLY A 375 -6.47 -17.31 12.37
N SER A 376 -6.11 -17.70 11.14
CA SER A 376 -7.10 -18.05 10.12
C SER A 376 -7.67 -19.47 10.33
N GLY A 377 -8.93 -19.69 9.97
CA GLY A 377 -9.61 -20.97 10.16
C GLY A 377 -9.13 -22.13 9.26
N ALA A 378 -8.49 -21.82 8.13
CA ALA A 378 -7.96 -22.80 7.17
C ALA A 378 -6.48 -22.53 6.85
N ALA A 379 -6.16 -21.50 6.05
CA ALA A 379 -4.77 -21.15 5.74
C ALA A 379 -4.51 -19.67 6.02
N ASN A 380 -3.37 -19.33 6.62
CA ASN A 380 -3.00 -17.92 6.74
C ASN A 380 -2.70 -17.35 5.35
N PHE A 381 -1.85 -18.01 4.57
CA PHE A 381 -1.59 -17.68 3.17
C PHE A 381 -2.08 -18.82 2.27
N ALA A 382 -3.11 -18.57 1.46
CA ALA A 382 -3.62 -19.49 0.45
C ALA A 382 -3.20 -19.01 -0.94
N LEU A 383 -2.06 -19.51 -1.43
CA LEU A 383 -1.50 -19.20 -2.74
C LEU A 383 -1.80 -20.39 -3.67
N ASN A 384 -2.87 -20.31 -4.45
CA ASN A 384 -3.42 -21.45 -5.17
C ASN A 384 -3.83 -21.11 -6.60
N GLY A 385 -3.22 -21.76 -7.59
CA GLY A 385 -3.52 -21.56 -9.01
C GLY A 385 -2.24 -21.36 -9.80
N PHE A 386 -2.33 -20.90 -11.05
CA PHE A 386 -1.13 -20.63 -11.85
C PHE A 386 -0.51 -19.31 -11.39
N ILE A 387 0.50 -19.40 -10.51
CA ILE A 387 1.17 -18.27 -9.88
C ILE A 387 2.61 -18.20 -10.37
N THR A 388 3.05 -17.02 -10.77
CA THR A 388 4.40 -16.86 -11.30
C THR A 388 5.04 -15.53 -10.92
N SER A 389 6.38 -15.49 -10.89
CA SER A 389 7.14 -14.28 -10.50
C SER A 389 6.62 -13.68 -9.20
N LEU A 390 6.20 -14.53 -8.25
CA LEU A 390 5.78 -14.08 -6.94
C LEU A 390 6.99 -14.11 -5.99
N SER A 391 7.24 -12.99 -5.33
CA SER A 391 8.25 -12.91 -4.28
C SER A 391 7.58 -12.61 -2.95
N ALA A 392 7.65 -13.55 -2.00
CA ALA A 392 7.22 -13.35 -0.62
C ALA A 392 8.43 -13.10 0.28
N ARG A 393 8.46 -11.99 1.01
CA ARG A 393 9.61 -11.58 1.82
C ARG A 393 9.20 -11.11 3.20
N ARG A 394 9.83 -11.66 4.25
CA ARG A 394 9.52 -11.34 5.66
C ARG A 394 8.02 -11.45 5.96
N CYS A 395 7.38 -12.47 5.40
CA CYS A 395 5.99 -12.79 5.70
C CYS A 395 5.94 -13.78 6.87
N TYR A 396 5.06 -13.52 7.83
CA TYR A 396 4.88 -14.31 9.02
C TYR A 396 3.48 -14.90 9.10
N SER A 397 3.41 -16.23 9.15
CA SER A 397 2.19 -16.96 9.49
C SER A 397 2.25 -17.43 10.94
N SER A 398 1.22 -17.14 11.73
CA SER A 398 1.08 -17.73 13.08
C SER A 398 -0.33 -18.15 13.45
N ASN A 399 -0.44 -19.20 14.27
CA ASN A 399 -1.69 -19.67 14.88
C ASN A 399 -2.83 -19.99 13.90
N SER A 400 -2.55 -20.34 12.64
CA SER A 400 -3.59 -20.87 11.75
C SER A 400 -4.19 -22.14 12.37
N ALA A 401 -5.52 -22.31 12.32
CA ALA A 401 -6.14 -23.57 12.73
C ALA A 401 -5.78 -24.73 11.79
N GLY A 402 -5.44 -24.40 10.53
CA GLY A 402 -4.96 -25.36 9.54
C GLY A 402 -3.49 -25.13 9.19
N VAL A 403 -3.24 -24.67 7.97
CA VAL A 403 -1.90 -24.55 7.37
C VAL A 403 -1.40 -23.11 7.52
N GLY A 404 -0.08 -22.92 7.68
CA GLY A 404 0.49 -21.58 7.60
C GLY A 404 0.47 -21.03 6.17
N PHE A 405 1.27 -21.61 5.29
CA PHE A 405 1.29 -21.32 3.85
C PHE A 405 0.81 -22.52 3.04
N LEU A 406 -0.32 -22.39 2.35
CA LEU A 406 -0.76 -23.30 1.30
C LEU A 406 -0.24 -22.75 -0.04
N ILE A 407 0.56 -23.56 -0.73
CA ILE A 407 1.23 -23.20 -1.99
C ILE A 407 0.93 -24.29 -3.02
N ASN A 408 0.17 -23.94 -4.05
CA ASN A 408 -0.20 -24.85 -5.13
C ASN A 408 -0.14 -24.14 -6.48
N GLY A 409 0.62 -24.69 -7.43
CA GLY A 409 0.69 -24.16 -8.79
C GLY A 409 1.64 -22.97 -8.98
N MET A 410 2.75 -22.94 -8.25
CA MET A 410 3.68 -21.82 -8.27
C MET A 410 4.93 -22.10 -9.11
N VAL A 411 5.32 -21.15 -9.99
CA VAL A 411 6.45 -21.29 -10.92
C VAL A 411 7.42 -20.10 -10.80
N TYR A 412 8.73 -20.36 -10.88
CA TYR A 412 9.82 -19.35 -10.88
C TYR A 412 9.67 -18.25 -9.82
N SER A 413 9.32 -18.66 -8.60
CA SER A 413 8.94 -17.76 -7.50
C SER A 413 9.77 -18.06 -6.25
N ASN A 414 9.76 -17.18 -5.27
CA ASN A 414 10.59 -17.34 -4.08
C ASN A 414 9.96 -16.83 -2.77
N PHE A 415 10.42 -17.43 -1.68
CA PHE A 415 10.16 -17.03 -0.31
C PHE A 415 11.48 -16.68 0.35
N LEU A 416 11.58 -15.49 0.96
CA LEU A 416 12.79 -14.99 1.60
C LEU A 416 12.48 -14.58 3.04
N ASP A 417 13.19 -15.18 3.99
CA ASP A 417 13.11 -14.83 5.42
C ASP A 417 11.68 -14.88 5.99
N CYS A 418 10.84 -15.77 5.45
CA CYS A 418 9.47 -15.99 5.92
C CYS A 418 9.45 -16.95 7.13
N GLY A 419 8.50 -16.74 8.05
CA GLY A 419 8.28 -17.59 9.23
C GLY A 419 6.90 -18.23 9.22
N SER A 420 6.77 -19.45 9.73
CA SER A 420 5.49 -20.14 9.83
C SER A 420 5.40 -20.97 11.11
N ASP A 421 4.71 -20.42 12.12
CA ASP A 421 4.82 -20.92 13.49
C ASP A 421 3.48 -21.28 14.10
N THR A 422 3.48 -22.30 14.96
CA THR A 422 2.33 -22.67 15.82
C THR A 422 1.03 -22.91 15.07
N ASN A 423 1.10 -23.33 13.81
CA ASN A 423 -0.08 -23.66 13.02
C ASN A 423 -0.58 -25.06 13.41
N GLY A 424 -1.91 -25.26 13.38
CA GLY A 424 -2.55 -26.50 13.83
C GLY A 424 -2.14 -27.73 13.02
N THR A 425 -1.67 -27.54 11.78
CA THR A 425 -1.16 -28.60 10.93
C THR A 425 0.24 -28.28 10.39
N VAL A 426 0.39 -27.97 9.11
CA VAL A 426 1.68 -27.82 8.42
C VAL A 426 2.12 -26.35 8.43
N GLY A 427 3.43 -26.11 8.57
CA GLY A 427 4.01 -24.77 8.36
C GLY A 427 3.82 -24.28 6.92
N TYR A 428 4.32 -25.05 5.95
CA TYR A 428 4.22 -24.82 4.51
C TYR A 428 3.73 -26.09 3.80
N ALA A 429 2.50 -26.10 3.31
CA ALA A 429 1.98 -27.15 2.43
C ALA A 429 2.25 -26.77 0.97
N VAL A 430 3.13 -27.51 0.32
CA VAL A 430 3.66 -27.19 -1.02
C VAL A 430 3.29 -28.30 -1.99
N SER A 431 2.69 -27.92 -3.12
CA SER A 431 2.27 -28.84 -4.17
C SER A 431 2.40 -28.19 -5.54
N ASN A 432 2.68 -29.00 -6.56
CA ASN A 432 2.68 -28.54 -7.96
C ASN A 432 3.52 -27.27 -8.20
N VAL A 433 4.79 -27.28 -7.76
CA VAL A 433 5.70 -26.13 -7.87
C VAL A 433 6.87 -26.40 -8.81
N GLN A 434 7.27 -25.40 -9.58
CA GLN A 434 8.37 -25.52 -10.54
C GLN A 434 9.37 -24.37 -10.42
N GLY A 435 10.62 -24.67 -10.06
CA GLY A 435 11.67 -23.65 -9.93
C GLY A 435 11.42 -22.66 -8.80
N VAL A 436 10.96 -23.15 -7.64
CA VAL A 436 10.65 -22.34 -6.46
C VAL A 436 11.73 -22.49 -5.40
N SER A 437 12.10 -21.40 -4.72
CA SER A 437 13.08 -21.43 -3.63
C SER A 437 12.55 -20.85 -2.33
N PHE A 438 12.83 -21.53 -1.22
CA PHE A 438 12.75 -21.00 0.14
C PHE A 438 14.16 -20.65 0.61
N ILE A 439 14.38 -19.40 1.02
CA ILE A 439 15.70 -18.88 1.38
C ILE A 439 15.61 -18.25 2.76
N GLY A 440 16.34 -18.79 3.74
CA GLY A 440 16.31 -18.29 5.11
C GLY A 440 14.96 -18.43 5.81
N CYS A 441 14.05 -19.25 5.26
CA CYS A 441 12.72 -19.44 5.85
C CYS A 441 12.76 -20.32 7.10
N GLY A 442 11.87 -20.02 8.04
CA GLY A 442 11.69 -20.73 9.31
C GLY A 442 10.30 -21.35 9.45
N ALA A 443 10.21 -22.44 10.21
CA ALA A 443 8.95 -22.99 10.70
C ALA A 443 9.11 -23.59 12.10
N GLU A 444 8.25 -23.18 13.03
CA GLU A 444 8.38 -23.55 14.44
C GLU A 444 7.09 -24.06 15.07
N ASN A 445 7.17 -25.15 15.85
CA ASN A 445 6.05 -25.63 16.68
C ASN A 445 4.73 -25.93 15.94
N ASN A 446 4.80 -26.28 14.66
CA ASN A 446 3.63 -26.67 13.89
C ASN A 446 3.14 -28.08 14.29
N GLY A 447 1.84 -28.32 14.20
CA GLY A 447 1.21 -29.60 14.51
C GLY A 447 1.80 -30.78 13.74
N ALA A 448 2.16 -30.54 12.48
CA ALA A 448 2.68 -31.52 11.54
C ALA A 448 4.03 -31.05 10.95
N ASP A 449 4.29 -31.36 9.69
CA ASP A 449 5.56 -31.04 9.04
C ASP A 449 5.83 -29.52 8.99
N ALA A 450 7.10 -29.13 9.05
CA ALA A 450 7.48 -27.77 8.71
C ALA A 450 7.19 -27.50 7.23
N TRP A 451 7.74 -28.33 6.33
CA TRP A 451 7.34 -28.40 4.92
C TRP A 451 6.68 -29.73 4.61
N ARG A 452 5.47 -29.69 4.05
CA ARG A 452 4.81 -30.86 3.50
C ARG A 452 4.74 -30.76 1.99
N LEU A 453 5.45 -31.64 1.30
CA LEU A 453 5.41 -31.75 -0.15
C LEU A 453 4.39 -32.79 -0.57
N THR A 454 3.44 -32.41 -1.44
CA THR A 454 2.46 -33.36 -2.00
C THR A 454 2.29 -33.18 -3.50
N THR A 455 2.07 -34.30 -4.19
CA THR A 455 1.65 -34.35 -5.59
C THR A 455 0.46 -35.29 -5.73
N GLY A 456 -0.40 -35.04 -6.72
CA GLY A 456 -1.55 -35.89 -7.00
C GLY A 456 -2.40 -35.32 -8.14
N ASN A 457 -3.20 -36.17 -8.77
CA ASN A 457 -4.03 -35.79 -9.91
C ASN A 457 -5.09 -34.74 -9.53
N VAL A 458 -5.62 -34.82 -8.31
CA VAL A 458 -6.63 -33.87 -7.83
C VAL A 458 -6.05 -32.47 -7.68
N SER A 459 -4.86 -32.31 -7.09
CA SER A 459 -4.24 -30.99 -6.91
C SER A 459 -3.69 -30.41 -8.20
N ALA A 460 -3.31 -31.27 -9.15
CA ALA A 460 -2.78 -30.88 -10.46
C ALA A 460 -3.87 -30.64 -11.53
N GLY A 461 -5.08 -31.19 -11.37
CA GLY A 461 -6.04 -31.36 -12.45
C GLY A 461 -6.53 -30.08 -13.13
N SER A 462 -6.57 -28.96 -12.41
CA SER A 462 -6.96 -27.66 -12.96
C SER A 462 -5.78 -26.78 -13.38
N LEU A 463 -4.54 -27.22 -13.13
CA LEU A 463 -3.33 -26.47 -13.41
C LEU A 463 -2.80 -26.74 -14.83
N PRO A 464 -2.17 -25.75 -15.50
CA PRO A 464 -1.45 -25.98 -16.75
C PRO A 464 -0.37 -27.06 -16.58
N SER A 465 -0.08 -27.82 -17.65
CA SER A 465 0.94 -28.90 -17.61
C SER A 465 2.32 -28.42 -17.17
N ALA A 466 2.68 -27.17 -17.52
CA ALA A 466 3.90 -26.49 -17.09
C ALA A 466 3.93 -26.12 -15.60
N CYS A 467 2.92 -26.50 -14.83
CA CYS A 467 2.73 -26.14 -13.45
C CYS A 467 2.21 -27.32 -12.61
N GLN A 468 2.44 -28.55 -13.07
CA GLN A 468 2.12 -29.75 -12.30
C GLN A 468 3.42 -30.37 -11.76
N ASP A 469 3.29 -31.22 -10.74
CA ASP A 469 4.44 -31.89 -10.09
C ASP A 469 5.36 -30.95 -9.32
N ILE A 470 6.32 -31.50 -8.59
CA ILE A 470 7.32 -30.72 -7.86
C ILE A 470 8.67 -30.91 -8.54
N HIS A 471 9.18 -29.86 -9.16
CA HIS A 471 10.48 -29.84 -9.82
C HIS A 471 11.26 -28.57 -9.49
N GLY A 472 12.59 -28.68 -9.37
CA GLY A 472 13.46 -27.53 -9.13
C GLY A 472 13.16 -26.78 -7.83
N LEU A 473 12.63 -27.46 -6.82
CA LEU A 473 12.36 -26.91 -5.49
C LEU A 473 13.65 -26.86 -4.66
N ALA A 474 13.99 -25.71 -4.08
CA ALA A 474 15.17 -25.55 -3.24
C ALA A 474 14.85 -24.95 -1.87
N PHE A 475 15.45 -25.52 -0.83
CA PHE A 475 15.50 -25.00 0.53
C PHE A 475 16.93 -24.56 0.82
N ILE A 476 17.15 -23.28 1.06
CA ILE A 476 18.48 -22.69 1.21
C ILE A 476 18.55 -22.04 2.58
N SER A 477 19.41 -22.56 3.45
CA SER A 477 19.61 -22.06 4.81
C SER A 477 18.33 -21.97 5.64
N CYS A 478 17.39 -22.90 5.43
CA CYS A 478 16.14 -22.97 6.18
C CYS A 478 16.35 -23.51 7.60
N TYR A 479 15.51 -23.08 8.53
CA TYR A 479 15.59 -23.45 9.95
C TYR A 479 14.28 -24.02 10.45
N THR A 480 14.31 -25.10 11.24
CA THR A 480 13.12 -25.60 11.92
C THR A 480 13.38 -26.02 13.35
N ILE A 481 12.38 -25.84 14.21
CA ILE A 481 12.41 -26.33 15.58
C ILE A 481 11.02 -26.74 16.04
N GLY A 482 10.93 -27.87 16.72
CA GLY A 482 9.73 -28.23 17.46
C GLY A 482 8.50 -28.56 16.61
N ASN A 483 8.63 -28.79 15.30
CA ASN A 483 7.48 -29.24 14.49
C ASN A 483 7.18 -30.72 14.72
N SER A 484 5.99 -31.16 14.27
CA SER A 484 5.37 -32.46 14.59
C SER A 484 4.74 -32.51 15.99
N THR A 485 4.29 -31.37 16.52
CA THR A 485 3.77 -31.28 17.91
C THR A 485 2.50 -32.09 18.14
N SER A 486 1.71 -32.40 17.10
CA SER A 486 0.45 -33.14 17.25
C SER A 486 0.63 -34.65 17.33
N ALA A 487 1.75 -35.19 16.82
CA ALA A 487 2.02 -36.63 16.83
C ALA A 487 3.52 -36.92 16.62
N THR A 488 4.19 -37.42 17.66
CA THR A 488 5.61 -37.78 17.58
C THR A 488 5.89 -38.84 16.51
N GLY A 489 6.89 -38.59 15.68
CA GLY A 489 7.38 -39.53 14.66
C GLY A 489 6.44 -39.76 13.45
N ALA A 490 5.26 -39.13 13.43
CA ALA A 490 4.29 -39.24 12.34
C ALA A 490 4.60 -38.28 11.18
N TYR A 491 5.26 -37.16 11.48
CA TYR A 491 5.60 -36.10 10.52
C TYR A 491 7.11 -35.81 10.54
N GLY A 492 7.62 -35.25 9.44
CA GLY A 492 9.00 -34.76 9.38
C GLY A 492 9.10 -33.41 10.07
N SER A 493 9.87 -33.32 11.16
CA SER A 493 10.07 -32.04 11.87
C SER A 493 10.76 -30.98 11.01
N PHE A 494 11.44 -31.39 9.93
CA PHE A 494 11.84 -30.49 8.85
C PHE A 494 10.90 -30.64 7.65
N LEU A 495 10.83 -31.84 7.05
CA LEU A 495 10.10 -32.03 5.80
C LEU A 495 9.48 -33.43 5.67
N GLY A 496 8.22 -33.46 5.28
CA GLY A 496 7.50 -34.65 4.83
C GLY A 496 7.22 -34.58 3.33
N ALA A 497 7.53 -35.63 2.57
CA ALA A 497 7.22 -35.71 1.14
C ALA A 497 6.33 -36.92 0.84
N TYR A 498 5.17 -36.64 0.26
CA TYR A 498 4.08 -37.61 0.06
C TYR A 498 3.56 -37.57 -1.37
N PRO A 499 4.25 -38.19 -2.34
CA PRO A 499 3.75 -38.29 -3.70
C PRO A 499 2.55 -39.24 -3.78
N ALA A 500 1.63 -38.94 -4.69
CA ALA A 500 0.52 -39.80 -5.06
C ALA A 500 0.41 -39.90 -6.58
N ASP A 501 -0.38 -40.88 -7.07
CA ASP A 501 -0.68 -41.06 -8.48
C ASP A 501 0.55 -41.23 -9.41
N ASN A 502 1.65 -41.76 -8.87
CA ASN A 502 2.93 -41.93 -9.56
C ASN A 502 3.57 -40.62 -10.03
N ARG A 503 3.25 -39.51 -9.36
CA ARG A 503 3.74 -38.17 -9.69
C ARG A 503 5.04 -37.85 -8.94
N PRO A 504 6.08 -37.31 -9.61
CA PRO A 504 7.39 -37.13 -8.99
C PRO A 504 7.47 -35.92 -8.04
N ILE A 505 8.39 -36.00 -7.08
CA ILE A 505 8.79 -34.88 -6.23
C ILE A 505 10.32 -34.76 -6.27
N ASP A 506 10.82 -33.64 -6.79
CA ASP A 506 12.25 -33.34 -6.85
C ASP A 506 12.58 -32.07 -6.05
N PHE A 507 13.45 -32.20 -5.05
CA PHE A 507 13.86 -31.05 -4.24
C PHE A 507 15.32 -31.13 -3.76
N LYS A 508 15.85 -29.98 -3.37
CA LYS A 508 17.19 -29.82 -2.79
C LYS A 508 17.14 -29.03 -1.48
N ILE A 509 17.93 -29.47 -0.50
CA ILE A 509 18.22 -28.82 0.77
C ILE A 509 19.71 -28.43 0.75
N LEU A 510 19.98 -27.14 0.94
CA LEU A 510 21.29 -26.50 0.90
C LEU A 510 21.55 -25.77 2.21
N GLY A 511 22.36 -26.36 3.09
CA GLY A 511 22.57 -25.83 4.44
C GLY A 511 21.29 -25.89 5.29
N GLY A 512 21.29 -25.17 6.40
CA GLY A 512 20.14 -25.10 7.32
C GLY A 512 20.22 -26.10 8.47
N SER A 513 19.26 -26.00 9.39
CA SER A 513 19.22 -26.80 10.62
C SER A 513 17.81 -27.22 10.98
N ALA A 514 17.68 -28.40 11.58
CA ALA A 514 16.42 -28.87 12.13
C ALA A 514 16.58 -29.44 13.54
N TYR A 515 15.55 -29.26 14.35
CA TYR A 515 15.48 -29.75 15.73
C TYR A 515 14.13 -30.44 16.00
N PRO A 516 14.12 -31.60 16.68
CA PRO A 516 12.89 -32.34 16.98
C PRO A 516 12.02 -31.62 18.01
N ALA A 517 10.72 -31.94 18.04
CA ALA A 517 9.84 -31.59 19.16
C ALA A 517 9.97 -32.60 20.31
N ALA A 518 10.16 -33.89 19.97
CA ALA A 518 10.22 -35.00 20.90
C ALA A 518 11.25 -36.07 20.47
N GLY A 519 11.66 -36.92 21.43
CA GLY A 519 12.73 -37.92 21.28
C GLY A 519 12.48 -39.09 20.31
N GLY A 520 11.40 -39.05 19.52
CA GLY A 520 11.06 -40.03 18.48
C GLY A 520 10.80 -39.41 17.10
N ASP A 521 10.96 -38.09 16.99
CA ASP A 521 10.76 -37.41 15.72
C ASP A 521 11.90 -37.72 14.74
N ARG A 522 11.60 -37.48 13.47
CA ARG A 522 12.53 -37.61 12.36
C ARG A 522 12.68 -36.27 11.67
N SER A 523 13.86 -36.00 11.12
CA SER A 523 14.04 -34.79 10.32
C SER A 523 13.21 -34.88 9.04
N LEU A 524 13.34 -36.02 8.32
CA LEU A 524 12.66 -36.27 7.07
C LEU A 524 11.75 -37.51 7.11
N ILE A 525 10.58 -37.41 6.48
CA ILE A 525 9.69 -38.54 6.18
C ILE A 525 9.34 -38.52 4.69
N LEU A 526 9.85 -39.48 3.94
CA LEU A 526 9.72 -39.56 2.48
C LEU A 526 8.97 -40.86 2.13
N THR A 527 7.69 -40.76 1.79
CA THR A 527 6.84 -41.95 1.59
C THR A 527 5.66 -41.68 0.68
N GLY A 528 5.31 -42.61 -0.20
CA GLY A 528 4.12 -42.44 -1.06
C GLY A 528 4.20 -43.24 -2.36
N ALA A 529 3.20 -43.04 -3.22
CA ALA A 529 3.09 -43.68 -4.53
C ALA A 529 3.63 -42.73 -5.61
N GLY A 530 4.95 -42.73 -5.80
CA GLY A 530 5.66 -41.95 -6.81
C GLY A 530 7.18 -41.96 -6.57
N THR A 531 7.93 -41.25 -7.42
CA THR A 531 9.38 -41.08 -7.23
C THR A 531 9.66 -39.84 -6.41
N ILE A 532 10.53 -39.95 -5.41
CA ILE A 532 11.03 -38.82 -4.64
C ILE A 532 12.53 -38.74 -4.90
N ASN A 533 13.02 -37.62 -5.45
CA ASN A 533 14.44 -37.30 -5.55
C ASN A 533 14.77 -36.16 -4.59
N CYS A 534 15.69 -36.42 -3.66
CA CYS A 534 16.05 -35.49 -2.59
C CYS A 534 17.55 -35.24 -2.59
N HIS A 535 17.97 -33.99 -2.80
CA HIS A 535 19.34 -33.55 -2.55
C HIS A 535 19.49 -32.96 -1.15
N LYS A 536 20.33 -33.52 -0.29
CA LYS A 536 20.67 -32.92 1.00
C LYS A 536 22.16 -32.64 1.11
N GLU A 537 22.52 -31.37 1.27
CA GLU A 537 23.90 -30.87 1.34
C GLU A 537 24.07 -29.91 2.53
N LEU A 538 25.13 -30.10 3.34
CA LEU A 538 25.48 -29.24 4.49
C LEU A 538 24.36 -29.02 5.54
N PHE A 539 23.37 -29.90 5.61
CA PHE A 539 22.23 -29.77 6.52
C PHE A 539 22.53 -30.35 7.91
N HIS A 540 22.19 -29.61 8.98
CA HIS A 540 22.44 -30.00 10.36
C HIS A 540 21.20 -30.56 11.05
N ASP A 541 21.19 -31.87 11.30
CA ASP A 541 20.11 -32.61 11.97
C ASP A 541 20.63 -33.56 13.07
N ALA A 542 21.79 -33.24 13.66
CA ALA A 542 22.41 -34.09 14.69
C ALA A 542 21.58 -34.21 15.98
N ALA A 543 20.57 -33.35 16.16
CA ALA A 543 19.64 -33.39 17.30
C ALA A 543 18.63 -34.55 17.22
N PHE A 544 18.48 -35.21 16.08
CA PHE A 544 17.55 -36.33 15.92
C PHE A 544 18.21 -37.66 16.27
N SER A 545 17.64 -38.38 17.24
CA SER A 545 18.04 -39.75 17.60
C SER A 545 17.46 -40.80 16.65
N THR A 546 16.31 -40.51 16.03
CA THR A 546 15.62 -41.41 15.11
C THR A 546 16.03 -41.10 13.67
N VAL A 547 16.37 -42.16 12.92
CA VAL A 547 16.72 -42.03 11.50
C VAL A 547 15.52 -41.60 10.65
N ASP A 548 15.80 -40.81 9.61
CA ASP A 548 14.84 -40.45 8.56
C ASP A 548 14.10 -41.67 8.00
N PHE A 549 12.82 -41.50 7.66
CA PHE A 549 12.02 -42.57 7.09
C PHE A 549 11.94 -42.44 5.57
N VAL A 550 12.22 -43.53 4.86
CA VAL A 550 12.21 -43.60 3.39
C VAL A 550 11.53 -44.90 2.97
N SER A 551 10.39 -44.84 2.28
CA SER A 551 9.73 -46.04 1.74
C SER A 551 10.36 -46.52 0.43
N ALA A 552 10.20 -47.81 0.10
CA ALA A 552 10.64 -48.37 -1.18
C ALA A 552 10.01 -47.59 -2.37
N GLY A 553 10.84 -47.13 -3.31
CA GLY A 553 10.42 -46.28 -4.44
C GLY A 553 10.88 -44.82 -4.34
N ALA A 554 11.22 -44.33 -3.15
CA ALA A 554 11.88 -43.05 -2.97
C ALA A 554 13.39 -43.21 -3.28
N ALA A 555 13.82 -42.71 -4.43
CA ALA A 555 15.23 -42.59 -4.75
C ALA A 555 15.80 -41.38 -4.00
N VAL A 556 16.18 -41.57 -2.72
CA VAL A 556 17.07 -40.62 -2.04
C VAL A 556 18.44 -40.72 -2.70
N THR A 557 18.53 -40.20 -3.91
CA THR A 557 19.76 -39.87 -4.59
C THR A 557 20.17 -38.55 -3.99
N ASN A 558 20.98 -38.59 -2.93
CA ASN A 558 22.09 -37.67 -2.73
C ASN A 558 22.67 -37.85 -1.35
N LEU A 559 23.92 -38.22 -1.41
CA LEU A 559 24.89 -38.07 -0.37
C LEU A 559 26.18 -37.63 -1.08
N THR A 560 26.02 -36.57 -1.89
CA THR A 560 27.13 -35.98 -2.62
C THR A 560 27.85 -35.05 -1.66
N MET A 561 28.59 -35.62 -0.71
CA MET A 561 29.65 -34.87 -0.06
C MET A 561 30.80 -34.70 -1.05
N LEU A 562 30.56 -33.96 -2.13
CA LEU A 562 31.52 -33.76 -3.20
C LEU A 562 32.77 -33.09 -2.64
N GLY A 563 33.94 -33.66 -2.90
CA GLY A 563 35.23 -33.07 -2.50
C GLY A 563 35.56 -33.21 -1.00
N THR A 564 34.76 -33.95 -0.23
CA THR A 564 35.14 -34.33 1.14
C THR A 564 36.06 -35.56 1.13
N ARG A 565 36.93 -35.66 2.15
CA ARG A 565 38.05 -36.60 2.15
C ARG A 565 38.26 -37.24 3.51
N ALA A 566 38.61 -38.52 3.51
CA ALA A 566 39.20 -39.22 4.65
C ALA A 566 40.60 -39.70 4.25
N ILE A 567 41.63 -39.36 5.03
CA ILE A 567 43.02 -39.79 4.77
C ILE A 567 43.60 -40.41 6.04
N ALA A 568 43.87 -41.71 5.96
CA ALA A 568 44.50 -42.51 6.99
C ALA A 568 45.98 -42.83 6.64
N PRO A 569 46.95 -42.06 7.15
CA PRO A 569 48.36 -42.38 7.01
C PRO A 569 48.80 -43.43 8.03
N LEU A 570 49.90 -44.13 7.73
CA LEU A 570 50.58 -44.99 8.71
C LEU A 570 51.35 -44.10 9.71
N SER A 571 50.69 -43.67 10.79
CA SER A 571 51.15 -42.51 11.59
C SER A 571 52.02 -42.82 12.81
N ALA A 572 52.12 -44.07 13.26
CA ALA A 572 52.70 -44.36 14.59
C ALA A 572 54.02 -45.14 14.59
N ALA A 573 54.26 -46.04 13.62
CA ALA A 573 55.49 -46.82 13.52
C ALA A 573 55.60 -47.47 12.14
N SER A 574 56.82 -47.80 11.71
CA SER A 574 57.03 -48.61 10.51
C SER A 574 56.34 -49.97 10.66
N GLN A 575 55.63 -50.41 9.62
CA GLN A 575 54.95 -51.70 9.64
C GLN A 575 55.82 -52.77 8.98
N SER A 576 56.08 -53.86 9.69
CA SER A 576 56.88 -54.99 9.20
C SER A 576 56.04 -55.93 8.33
N ILE A 577 56.47 -56.18 7.08
CA ILE A 577 55.74 -57.01 6.10
C ILE A 577 56.53 -58.29 5.83
N PRO A 578 55.99 -59.49 6.12
CA PRO A 578 56.66 -60.76 5.87
C PRO A 578 56.91 -61.04 4.39
N ASN A 579 57.97 -61.81 4.09
CA ASN A 579 58.29 -62.22 2.72
C ASN A 579 57.18 -63.11 2.14
N GLY A 580 56.73 -62.80 0.92
CA GLY A 580 55.79 -63.65 0.18
C GLY A 580 54.37 -63.68 0.76
N THR A 581 54.02 -62.74 1.66
CA THR A 581 52.73 -62.72 2.35
C THR A 581 51.98 -61.41 2.10
N LEU A 582 50.72 -61.51 1.72
CA LEU A 582 49.83 -60.37 1.60
C LEU A 582 49.39 -59.93 3.00
N THR A 583 49.66 -58.68 3.36
CA THR A 583 49.51 -58.17 4.73
C THR A 583 48.65 -56.90 4.74
N PRO A 584 47.59 -56.82 5.57
CA PRO A 584 46.81 -55.60 5.73
C PRO A 584 47.65 -54.43 6.23
N MET A 585 47.47 -53.25 5.64
CA MET A 585 48.07 -52.03 6.14
C MET A 585 47.45 -51.65 7.49
N SER A 586 48.27 -51.28 8.46
CA SER A 586 47.82 -50.92 9.81
C SER A 586 47.22 -49.51 9.84
N ILE A 587 45.90 -49.41 9.72
CA ILE A 587 45.15 -48.15 9.79
C ILE A 587 44.53 -48.02 11.19
N THR A 588 44.98 -47.02 11.95
CA THR A 588 44.53 -46.81 13.34
C THR A 588 43.88 -45.45 13.59
N ASN A 589 44.18 -44.46 12.75
CA ASN A 589 43.61 -43.11 12.83
C ASN A 589 43.49 -42.46 11.44
N MET A 590 42.88 -41.29 11.40
CA MET A 590 42.83 -40.44 10.21
C MET A 590 43.45 -39.09 10.52
N SER A 591 44.29 -38.60 9.60
CA SER A 591 44.90 -37.26 9.67
C SER A 591 43.98 -36.17 9.13
N ILE A 592 43.11 -36.53 8.18
CA ILE A 592 42.08 -35.67 7.60
C ILE A 592 40.79 -36.48 7.57
N ASN A 593 39.70 -35.89 8.05
CA ASN A 593 38.37 -36.49 8.01
C ASN A 593 37.28 -35.42 7.86
N THR A 594 37.11 -34.91 6.65
CA THR A 594 36.06 -33.93 6.34
C THR A 594 34.75 -34.61 5.89
N MET A 595 34.74 -35.94 5.78
CA MET A 595 33.55 -36.74 5.45
C MET A 595 32.87 -37.39 6.66
N GLY A 596 33.43 -37.27 7.88
CA GLY A 596 32.84 -37.91 9.06
C GLY A 596 32.92 -39.45 9.03
N ALA A 597 33.87 -40.02 8.30
CA ALA A 597 34.17 -41.45 8.33
C ALA A 597 34.68 -41.87 9.72
N ILE A 598 34.76 -43.17 9.99
CA ILE A 598 35.42 -43.71 11.18
C ILE A 598 36.44 -44.78 10.79
N VAL A 599 37.39 -45.06 11.68
CA VAL A 599 38.27 -46.22 11.55
C VAL A 599 37.76 -47.34 12.44
N ALA A 600 37.48 -48.51 11.87
CA ALA A 600 37.09 -49.70 12.61
C ALA A 600 37.72 -50.95 11.98
N GLY A 601 38.29 -51.84 12.80
CA GLY A 601 38.88 -53.09 12.31
C GLY A 601 40.02 -52.93 11.29
N GLY A 602 40.74 -51.80 11.32
CA GLY A 602 41.79 -51.50 10.33
C GLY A 602 41.27 -51.01 8.97
N ALA A 603 40.00 -50.61 8.88
CA ALA A 603 39.35 -50.09 7.69
C ALA A 603 38.86 -48.66 7.90
N ILE A 604 38.77 -47.89 6.80
CA ILE A 604 37.95 -46.68 6.78
C ILE A 604 36.50 -47.12 6.48
N VAL A 605 35.57 -46.78 7.36
CA VAL A 605 34.15 -47.11 7.22
C VAL A 605 33.41 -45.95 6.58
N ILE A 606 32.65 -46.24 5.53
CA ILE A 606 31.87 -45.26 4.79
C ILE A 606 30.73 -44.73 5.67
N PRO A 607 30.64 -43.40 5.90
CA PRO A 607 29.62 -42.80 6.76
C PRO A 607 28.25 -42.74 6.09
N LYS A 608 27.19 -42.43 6.86
CA LYS A 608 25.87 -42.05 6.33
C LYS A 608 26.08 -40.76 5.56
N GLY A 609 26.32 -40.85 4.27
CA GLY A 609 27.04 -39.72 3.70
C GLY A 609 27.46 -39.82 2.28
N VAL A 610 27.71 -41.03 1.80
CA VAL A 610 28.61 -41.22 0.67
C VAL A 610 28.15 -42.41 -0.15
N ASN A 611 27.93 -42.18 -1.45
CA ASN A 611 27.40 -43.14 -2.40
C ASN A 611 28.35 -43.39 -3.58
N LEU A 612 29.17 -42.41 -3.98
CA LEU A 612 30.29 -42.62 -4.90
C LEU A 612 31.61 -42.15 -4.29
N ILE A 613 32.61 -43.01 -4.37
CA ILE A 613 33.96 -42.71 -3.91
C ILE A 613 35.01 -42.96 -4.98
N ARG A 614 36.13 -42.27 -4.83
CA ARG A 614 37.42 -42.66 -5.40
C ARG A 614 38.37 -42.98 -4.26
N VAL A 615 38.99 -44.15 -4.33
CA VAL A 615 39.99 -44.60 -3.36
C VAL A 615 41.37 -44.37 -3.94
N SER A 616 42.28 -43.83 -3.14
CA SER A 616 43.70 -43.71 -3.48
C SER A 616 44.53 -44.26 -2.34
N ALA A 617 45.60 -45.00 -2.65
CA ALA A 617 46.47 -45.56 -1.63
C ALA A 617 47.91 -45.51 -2.09
N GLY A 618 48.80 -45.36 -1.11
CA GLY A 618 50.24 -45.38 -1.30
C GLY A 618 50.91 -46.27 -0.27
N ALA A 619 51.95 -46.98 -0.68
CA ALA A 619 52.82 -47.72 0.21
C ALA A 619 54.28 -47.47 -0.16
N GLN A 620 55.04 -46.95 0.81
CA GLN A 620 56.49 -46.78 0.68
C GLN A 620 57.22 -47.90 1.41
N PHE A 621 57.82 -48.80 0.65
CA PHE A 621 58.70 -49.83 1.20
C PHE A 621 60.11 -49.29 1.34
N VAL A 622 60.79 -49.64 2.44
CA VAL A 622 62.21 -49.32 2.62
C VAL A 622 63.04 -49.93 1.49
N ALA A 623 64.16 -49.28 1.13
CA ALA A 623 65.00 -49.66 -0.01
C ALA A 623 65.43 -51.13 0.08
N ASN A 624 65.23 -51.87 -1.01
CA ASN A 624 65.67 -53.25 -1.18
C ASN A 624 65.65 -53.56 -2.69
N VAL A 625 66.67 -54.27 -3.17
CA VAL A 625 66.92 -54.52 -4.60
C VAL A 625 66.24 -55.78 -5.16
N THR A 626 65.58 -56.56 -4.30
CA THR A 626 65.08 -57.89 -4.63
C THR A 626 63.55 -57.93 -4.66
N GLY A 627 63.02 -58.57 -5.71
CA GLY A 627 61.61 -58.90 -5.84
C GLY A 627 60.73 -57.75 -6.33
N THR A 628 59.50 -57.73 -5.86
CA THR A 628 58.40 -56.86 -6.29
C THR A 628 57.68 -56.31 -5.07
N ARG A 629 57.10 -55.13 -5.21
CA ARG A 629 56.22 -54.50 -4.23
C ARG A 629 54.84 -54.37 -4.83
N GLN A 630 53.82 -54.77 -4.09
CA GLN A 630 52.45 -54.71 -4.56
C GLN A 630 51.54 -54.07 -3.52
N LEU A 631 50.51 -53.41 -4.01
CA LEU A 631 49.44 -52.82 -3.23
C LEU A 631 48.10 -53.21 -3.85
N PHE A 632 47.14 -53.58 -3.01
CA PHE A 632 45.79 -53.96 -3.39
C PHE A 632 44.77 -53.29 -2.48
N MET A 633 43.72 -52.73 -3.07
CA MET A 633 42.61 -52.15 -2.34
C MET A 633 41.44 -53.14 -2.30
N TYR A 634 40.67 -53.09 -1.21
CA TYR A 634 39.51 -53.95 -0.99
C TYR A 634 38.33 -53.14 -0.49
N ARG A 635 37.13 -53.49 -0.96
CA ARG A 635 35.86 -53.11 -0.36
C ARG A 635 35.27 -54.34 0.28
N ASN A 636 34.92 -54.28 1.57
CA ASN A 636 34.31 -55.40 2.30
C ASN A 636 35.09 -56.72 2.17
N GLY A 637 36.43 -56.63 2.12
CA GLY A 637 37.33 -57.77 2.01
C GLY A 637 37.47 -58.40 0.62
N VAL A 638 36.82 -57.84 -0.42
CA VAL A 638 36.91 -58.33 -1.81
C VAL A 638 37.54 -57.30 -2.75
N ILE A 639 38.27 -57.78 -3.77
CA ILE A 639 38.74 -56.97 -4.90
C ILE A 639 37.65 -57.04 -5.97
N GLU A 640 36.99 -55.92 -6.21
CA GLU A 640 35.90 -55.82 -7.18
C GLU A 640 36.31 -55.07 -8.45
N LEU A 641 35.46 -55.12 -9.47
CA LEU A 641 35.61 -54.34 -10.70
C LEU A 641 35.76 -52.84 -10.37
N GLY A 642 36.86 -52.25 -10.83
CA GLY A 642 37.18 -50.85 -10.60
C GLY A 642 38.11 -50.58 -9.40
N MET A 643 38.30 -51.55 -8.52
CA MET A 643 39.35 -51.46 -7.49
C MET A 643 40.73 -51.64 -8.12
N ALA A 644 41.69 -50.85 -7.67
CA ALA A 644 43.02 -50.82 -8.25
C ALA A 644 44.03 -51.62 -7.41
N GLY A 645 44.88 -52.33 -8.13
CA GLY A 645 46.12 -52.89 -7.59
C GLY A 645 47.29 -52.44 -8.46
N MET A 646 48.48 -52.36 -7.88
CA MET A 646 49.68 -52.03 -8.63
C MET A 646 50.86 -52.86 -8.15
N ALA A 647 51.74 -53.24 -9.09
CA ALA A 647 52.98 -53.95 -8.83
C ALA A 647 54.16 -53.18 -9.43
N VAL A 648 55.20 -52.97 -8.64
CA VAL A 648 56.43 -52.29 -9.07
C VAL A 648 57.63 -53.14 -8.69
N GLY A 649 58.61 -53.24 -9.60
CA GLY A 649 59.88 -53.91 -9.33
C GLY A 649 60.65 -53.21 -8.20
N ALA A 650 61.40 -53.99 -7.43
CA ALA A 650 62.29 -53.48 -6.40
C ALA A 650 63.34 -52.51 -7.01
N SER A 651 63.60 -51.39 -6.32
CA SER A 651 64.56 -50.37 -6.78
C SER A 651 65.84 -50.36 -5.96
N SER A 652 66.97 -50.10 -6.62
CA SER A 652 68.30 -49.92 -5.99
C SER A 652 68.64 -48.47 -5.64
N SER A 653 67.82 -47.51 -6.07
CA SER A 653 68.10 -46.07 -5.91
C SER A 653 67.39 -45.41 -4.72
N GLY A 654 66.64 -46.16 -3.91
CA GLY A 654 65.90 -45.64 -2.75
C GLY A 654 64.67 -46.48 -2.35
N PRO A 655 63.82 -45.95 -1.46
CA PRO A 655 62.54 -46.57 -1.12
C PRO A 655 61.69 -46.84 -2.36
N THR A 656 61.00 -47.98 -2.40
CA THR A 656 60.10 -48.32 -3.51
C THR A 656 58.69 -47.87 -3.15
N ILE A 657 58.11 -46.95 -3.93
CA ILE A 657 56.77 -46.41 -3.70
C ILE A 657 55.79 -47.04 -4.68
N VAL A 658 54.66 -47.52 -4.15
CA VAL A 658 53.56 -48.07 -4.93
C VAL A 658 52.31 -47.26 -4.62
N ASN A 659 51.86 -46.45 -5.59
CA ASN A 659 50.64 -45.65 -5.48
C ASN A 659 49.63 -46.03 -6.56
N THR A 660 48.36 -46.13 -6.21
CA THR A 660 47.31 -46.37 -7.22
C THR A 660 46.01 -45.73 -6.78
N SER A 661 45.07 -45.62 -7.71
CA SER A 661 43.73 -45.07 -7.49
C SER A 661 42.68 -45.92 -8.19
N SER A 662 41.54 -46.13 -7.54
CA SER A 662 40.41 -46.84 -8.12
C SER A 662 39.72 -46.01 -9.21
N SER A 663 38.86 -46.66 -10.01
CA SER A 663 37.79 -45.95 -10.70
C SER A 663 36.79 -45.36 -9.69
N VAL A 664 35.75 -44.70 -10.19
CA VAL A 664 34.59 -44.34 -9.35
C VAL A 664 33.92 -45.63 -8.88
N LEU A 665 33.69 -45.76 -7.58
CA LEU A 665 33.07 -46.92 -6.94
C LEU A 665 31.77 -46.50 -6.28
N ALA A 666 30.70 -47.26 -6.52
CA ALA A 666 29.47 -47.15 -5.72
C ALA A 666 29.71 -47.76 -4.33
N VAL A 667 29.20 -47.12 -3.28
CA VAL A 667 29.30 -47.59 -1.89
C VAL A 667 28.01 -47.31 -1.11
N SER A 668 27.85 -47.99 0.02
CA SER A 668 26.79 -47.76 0.99
C SER A 668 27.37 -47.44 2.36
N GLN A 669 26.57 -46.80 3.22
CA GLN A 669 26.93 -46.61 4.63
C GLN A 669 27.34 -47.94 5.26
N GLY A 670 28.46 -47.96 5.98
CA GLY A 670 28.98 -49.13 6.65
C GLY A 670 29.93 -49.98 5.80
N ASP A 671 30.04 -49.72 4.49
CA ASP A 671 31.07 -50.36 3.66
C ASP A 671 32.46 -50.05 4.23
N THR A 672 33.36 -51.03 4.14
CA THR A 672 34.73 -50.94 4.67
C THR A 672 35.72 -50.90 3.53
N ILE A 673 36.61 -49.90 3.53
CA ILE A 673 37.71 -49.80 2.58
C ILE A 673 39.02 -50.11 3.31
N THR A 674 39.75 -51.08 2.77
CA THR A 674 41.06 -51.49 3.30
C THR A 674 42.11 -51.53 2.20
N CYS A 675 43.37 -51.56 2.61
CA CYS A 675 44.52 -51.71 1.74
C CYS A 675 45.39 -52.85 2.26
N GLN A 676 45.83 -53.74 1.37
CA GLN A 676 46.83 -54.76 1.67
C GLN A 676 48.06 -54.57 0.80
N VAL A 677 49.20 -55.00 1.32
CA VAL A 677 50.50 -54.86 0.67
C VAL A 677 51.22 -56.20 0.60
N PHE A 678 52.06 -56.39 -0.41
CA PHE A 678 52.87 -57.59 -0.58
C PHE A 678 54.30 -57.23 -0.98
N GLN A 679 55.25 -58.04 -0.52
CA GLN A 679 56.66 -57.97 -0.92
C GLN A 679 57.30 -59.36 -0.90
N ASN A 680 58.27 -59.61 -1.78
CA ASN A 680 59.05 -60.86 -1.83
C ASN A 680 60.58 -60.61 -1.90
N SER A 681 61.10 -59.85 -0.94
CA SER A 681 62.50 -59.41 -0.87
C SER A 681 63.50 -60.50 -0.45
N GLY A 682 63.04 -61.71 -0.16
CA GLY A 682 63.83 -62.79 0.46
C GLY A 682 63.85 -62.75 2.00
N GLY A 683 63.18 -61.76 2.61
CA GLY A 683 63.07 -61.57 4.05
C GLY A 683 62.00 -60.53 4.38
N THR A 684 61.82 -60.23 5.66
CA THR A 684 60.88 -59.21 6.11
C THR A 684 61.32 -57.82 5.65
N LEU A 685 60.38 -56.98 5.20
CA LEU A 685 60.66 -55.61 4.77
C LEU A 685 59.62 -54.65 5.35
N ASN A 686 60.06 -53.47 5.80
CA ASN A 686 59.17 -52.50 6.44
C ASN A 686 58.51 -51.56 5.42
N LEU A 687 57.29 -51.14 5.73
CA LEU A 687 56.69 -49.90 5.24
C LEU A 687 57.17 -48.72 6.09
N ALA A 688 57.52 -47.62 5.43
CA ALA A 688 57.84 -46.37 6.10
C ALA A 688 56.57 -45.74 6.71
N ALA A 689 56.68 -45.24 7.94
CA ALA A 689 55.65 -44.41 8.56
C ALA A 689 55.59 -43.01 7.91
N GLY A 690 54.46 -42.34 8.03
CA GLY A 690 54.23 -40.99 7.52
C GLY A 690 53.27 -40.94 6.34
N SER A 691 53.16 -39.77 5.71
CA SER A 691 52.16 -39.45 4.68
C SER A 691 52.37 -40.15 3.34
N ALA A 692 53.54 -40.76 3.11
CA ALA A 692 53.83 -41.52 1.89
C ALA A 692 53.24 -42.95 1.90
N THR A 693 52.82 -43.44 3.08
CA THR A 693 52.08 -44.69 3.23
C THR A 693 50.69 -44.37 3.78
N PHE A 694 49.67 -44.49 2.93
CA PHE A 694 48.33 -43.99 3.24
C PHE A 694 47.21 -44.78 2.53
N LEU A 695 46.01 -44.69 3.10
CA LEU A 695 44.75 -44.95 2.42
C LEU A 695 43.89 -43.68 2.46
N ALA A 696 43.39 -43.26 1.31
CA ALA A 696 42.57 -42.08 1.15
C ALA A 696 41.27 -42.41 0.40
N ILE A 697 40.18 -41.78 0.83
CA ILE A 697 38.88 -41.83 0.19
C ILE A 697 38.44 -40.40 -0.10
N GLU A 698 38.01 -40.16 -1.32
CA GLU A 698 37.36 -38.92 -1.74
C GLU A 698 35.93 -39.25 -2.17
N ALA A 699 34.96 -38.55 -1.59
CA ALA A 699 33.58 -38.62 -2.05
C ALA A 699 33.42 -37.73 -3.29
N ILE A 700 32.89 -38.32 -4.36
CA ILE A 700 32.90 -37.73 -5.72
C ILE A 700 31.52 -37.66 -6.38
N GLY A 701 30.45 -38.06 -5.69
CA GLY A 701 29.09 -38.04 -6.23
C GLY A 701 28.07 -38.73 -5.35
#